data_AF-A0AAW0Z1N9-F1
#
_entry.id   AF-A0AAW0Z1N9-F1
#
_cell.length_a   1.000
_cell.length_b   1.000
_cell.length_c   1.000
_cell.angle_alpha   90.00
_cell.angle_beta   90.00
_cell.angle_gamma   90.00
#
_symmetry.space_group_name_H-M   'P 1'
#
loop_
_entity.id
_entity.type
_entity.pdbx_description
1 polymer ?
#
loop_
_entity_poly.entity_id
_entity_poly.type
_entity_poly.pdbx_seq_one_letter_code
_entity_poly.pdbx_strand_id
1 'polypeptide(L)'
;MTHSTFSTPTSGAPDSNGEPFNNPQPPPSPPPAPPLAPILTLPPELIDHLLSLVPPEQRQTSALALLRVFPHHPFAAKHLWTHLVVYRGGQLMPLWKKLREDEAMRDGVRSFSLQSWRGDADILNNVMRCLNHINTLMLNIGTNFAPDHLEEMFENPREDIERMELRFRPYVEQASYYQFLAGSYFDTAIESLYRHWPSTPSFTHLSIVQDLPPRATAPPTAFNSNAGSLSSSFADLSVAHNDPGTSDSDEQSGRSTPPTSISSSSDGHPIDNSKKHYTGHGPFGNPYLNEKLGITKPKTFAQPIVFFDIQCLAKFGASPVAEHLTHLRMRVPSRDLARVLISPPRVSDVLFPSLRYLDISTTNVRIDTTLSTLLRTYTRLEHLVLDRVNLFGFNAREKGPELCHDLGGLLVSASLAKGKERERQVAAWEQEGRTRLAEAEAAQRRAQSHAARQNGGDDDDEDRETAAEIAERERREELQRNIEIARSRRGHRSAAQANFTLRDRPARRTGTGLSSALAGMSVPSVFVPPPDKLYLVLPPLPTIKSISIGGEAHTLSSAKVAEWEEEFHAGWREGLGKVLGWATHIADKYERAKRKAEEWGVQEMKGGAGNSSSSSTGPGPHPKHGAGGAKGKGRASTSSSSASATSTVNKTRPPTDVRLFRFPLPHEHVSIEDRPGVHSLTAGLIEIDPASSENREYLEPYRQAIGDAQLFADQQRGYRAPCVFCTVPDCEGPQRKGAEGEKVDGRGGMGGIHRAGCGHLLGRRIWGWNGF
;
A
#
# COMPACT_ATOMS: atom_id res chain seq x y z
N MET A 1 59.92 -44.90 -37.12
CA MET A 1 60.89 -45.03 -36.02
C MET A 1 60.36 -46.09 -35.06
N THR A 2 60.35 -47.38 -35.41
CA THR A 2 61.45 -48.37 -35.32
C THR A 2 62.04 -48.48 -33.91
N HIS A 3 61.63 -49.49 -33.12
CA HIS A 3 62.44 -50.70 -32.92
C HIS A 3 61.70 -51.72 -32.03
N SER A 4 61.36 -52.86 -32.66
CA SER A 4 61.17 -54.15 -32.01
C SER A 4 62.54 -54.83 -31.84
N THR A 5 62.74 -55.55 -30.74
CA THR A 5 63.80 -56.56 -30.63
C THR A 5 63.27 -57.84 -30.00
N PHE A 6 63.42 -58.91 -30.77
CA PHE A 6 63.33 -60.32 -30.43
C PHE A 6 64.50 -60.74 -29.54
N SER A 7 64.28 -61.72 -28.65
CA SER A 7 65.31 -62.68 -28.22
C SER A 7 64.70 -64.07 -27.98
N THR A 8 65.28 -65.03 -28.68
CA THR A 8 64.99 -66.47 -28.79
C THR A 8 65.61 -67.31 -27.65
N PRO A 9 65.31 -68.63 -27.57
CA PRO A 9 65.36 -69.44 -26.36
C PRO A 9 66.66 -70.24 -26.19
N THR A 10 66.91 -70.72 -24.97
CA THR A 10 67.99 -71.68 -24.68
C THR A 10 67.49 -72.88 -23.89
N SER A 11 67.65 -74.03 -24.55
CA SER A 11 67.94 -75.40 -24.10
C SER A 11 67.87 -75.75 -22.61
N GLY A 12 67.17 -76.86 -22.33
CA GLY A 12 67.16 -77.52 -21.03
C GLY A 12 68.38 -78.41 -20.75
N ALA A 13 68.42 -78.88 -19.50
CA ALA A 13 69.03 -80.13 -19.06
C ALA A 13 68.26 -80.61 -17.80
N PRO A 14 68.14 -81.94 -17.60
CA PRO A 14 67.37 -82.54 -16.51
C PRO A 14 68.25 -82.79 -15.28
N ASP A 15 67.64 -82.84 -14.09
CA ASP A 15 67.72 -83.99 -13.19
C ASP A 15 67.39 -83.61 -11.73
N SER A 16 66.54 -84.47 -11.15
CA SER A 16 66.52 -84.93 -9.75
C SER A 16 66.86 -83.92 -8.65
N ASN A 17 65.88 -83.62 -7.79
CA ASN A 17 65.87 -84.14 -6.42
C ASN A 17 64.81 -83.46 -5.55
N GLY A 18 64.02 -84.29 -4.87
CA GLY A 18 63.36 -83.97 -3.61
C GLY A 18 62.11 -83.12 -3.71
N GLU A 19 60.94 -83.77 -3.57
CA GLU A 19 59.74 -83.07 -3.08
C GLU A 19 59.98 -82.59 -1.64
N PRO A 20 59.92 -81.29 -1.34
CA PRO A 20 59.55 -80.84 -0.03
C PRO A 20 58.02 -80.78 0.03
N PHE A 21 57.44 -81.41 1.05
CA PHE A 21 56.05 -81.27 1.44
C PHE A 21 55.54 -79.84 1.21
N ASN A 22 54.69 -79.69 0.19
CA ASN A 22 54.06 -78.42 -0.14
C ASN A 22 52.99 -78.14 0.92
N ASN A 23 53.39 -77.48 1.99
CA ASN A 23 52.47 -76.93 2.98
C ASN A 23 51.49 -76.01 2.22
N PRO A 24 50.16 -76.19 2.35
CA PRO A 24 49.19 -75.37 1.65
C PRO A 24 49.47 -73.90 1.97
N GLN A 25 49.93 -73.17 0.95
CA GLN A 25 50.16 -71.74 1.05
C GLN A 25 48.84 -71.10 1.51
N PRO A 26 48.81 -70.37 2.64
CA PRO A 26 47.59 -69.74 3.09
C PRO A 26 47.06 -68.85 1.96
N PRO A 27 45.74 -68.83 1.72
CA PRO A 27 45.16 -68.03 0.65
C PRO A 27 45.69 -66.59 0.77
N PRO A 28 46.08 -65.95 -0.35
CA PRO A 28 46.60 -64.59 -0.34
C PRO A 28 45.65 -63.72 0.46
N SER A 29 46.18 -63.04 1.48
CA SER A 29 45.40 -62.14 2.32
C SER A 29 44.64 -61.17 1.40
N PRO A 30 43.32 -60.99 1.61
CA PRO A 30 42.55 -60.08 0.78
C PRO A 30 43.23 -58.71 0.81
N PRO A 31 43.34 -58.02 -0.34
CA PRO A 31 43.96 -56.70 -0.38
C PRO A 31 43.28 -55.81 0.67
N PRO A 32 44.05 -55.00 1.44
CA PRO A 32 43.49 -54.15 2.47
C PRO A 32 42.38 -53.29 1.85
N ALA A 33 41.21 -53.31 2.48
CA ALA A 33 40.08 -52.52 2.02
C ALA A 33 40.53 -51.06 1.85
N PRO A 34 40.15 -50.39 0.75
CA PRO A 34 40.50 -48.99 0.55
C PRO A 34 40.02 -48.18 1.76
N PRO A 35 40.85 -47.25 2.28
CA PRO A 35 40.48 -46.46 3.44
C PRO A 35 39.17 -45.72 3.16
N LEU A 36 38.21 -45.85 4.08
CA LEU A 36 36.93 -45.14 3.99
C LEU A 36 37.21 -43.63 3.90
N ALA A 37 36.48 -42.95 3.02
CA ALA A 37 36.57 -41.50 2.91
C ALA A 37 36.31 -40.87 4.31
N PRO A 38 37.09 -39.86 4.74
CA PRO A 38 36.94 -39.27 6.08
C PRO A 38 35.53 -38.75 6.39
N ILE A 39 34.75 -38.39 5.37
CA ILE A 39 33.35 -37.98 5.53
C ILE A 39 32.47 -39.15 6.00
N LEU A 40 32.78 -40.39 5.59
CA LEU A 40 32.03 -41.59 5.96
C LEU A 40 32.33 -42.08 7.38
N THR A 41 33.37 -41.53 8.02
CA THR A 41 33.64 -41.80 9.44
C THR A 41 32.83 -40.91 10.37
N LEU A 42 32.14 -39.89 9.84
CA LEU A 42 31.27 -39.03 10.64
C LEU A 42 29.94 -39.75 10.96
N PRO A 43 29.41 -39.57 12.19
CA PRO A 43 28.05 -39.98 12.52
C PRO A 43 27.02 -39.32 11.58
N PRO A 44 25.93 -40.03 11.22
CA PRO A 44 24.91 -39.52 10.29
C PRO A 44 24.27 -38.21 10.78
N GLU A 45 24.20 -38.00 12.10
CA GLU A 45 23.66 -36.77 12.70
C GLU A 45 24.50 -35.53 12.35
N LEU A 46 25.83 -35.68 12.26
CA LEU A 46 26.72 -34.58 11.88
C LEU A 46 26.55 -34.24 10.40
N ILE A 47 26.36 -35.25 9.55
CA ILE A 47 26.13 -35.05 8.12
C ILE A 47 24.76 -34.40 7.88
N ASP A 48 23.73 -34.84 8.59
CA ASP A 48 22.42 -34.19 8.61
C ASP A 48 22.53 -32.72 9.05
N HIS A 49 23.33 -32.45 10.09
CA HIS A 49 23.58 -31.09 10.52
C HIS A 49 24.29 -30.26 9.44
N LEU A 50 25.32 -30.81 8.78
CA LEU A 50 25.99 -30.14 7.66
C LEU A 50 25.02 -29.85 6.51
N LEU A 51 24.16 -30.81 6.15
CA LEU A 51 23.12 -30.62 5.14
C LEU A 51 22.06 -29.59 5.56
N SER A 52 21.79 -29.44 6.85
CA SER A 52 20.91 -28.39 7.37
C SER A 52 21.48 -26.99 7.17
N LEU A 53 22.82 -26.85 7.16
CA LEU A 53 23.52 -25.59 6.89
C LEU A 53 23.59 -25.24 5.39
N VAL A 54 23.34 -26.22 4.50
CA VAL A 54 23.28 -25.96 3.05
C VAL A 54 22.05 -25.10 2.74
N PRO A 55 22.21 -24.01 1.95
CA PRO A 55 21.10 -23.17 1.52
C PRO A 55 19.97 -24.01 0.90
N PRO A 56 18.70 -23.72 1.19
CA PRO A 56 17.58 -24.56 0.74
C PRO A 56 17.55 -24.78 -0.78
N GLU A 57 17.98 -23.79 -1.57
CA GLU A 57 18.07 -23.87 -3.05
C GLU A 57 19.04 -24.95 -3.57
N GLN A 58 20.06 -25.29 -2.76
CA GLN A 58 21.12 -26.25 -3.12
C GLN A 58 20.95 -27.56 -2.35
N ARG A 59 20.19 -27.55 -1.24
CA ARG A 59 20.09 -28.67 -0.30
C ARG A 59 19.65 -29.96 -0.97
N GLN A 60 18.61 -29.93 -1.78
CA GLN A 60 18.12 -31.10 -2.51
C GLN A 60 19.19 -31.67 -3.46
N THR A 61 19.83 -30.81 -4.25
CA THR A 61 20.86 -31.21 -5.21
C THR A 61 22.10 -31.77 -4.50
N SER A 62 22.54 -31.13 -3.41
CA SER A 62 23.65 -31.59 -2.59
C SER A 62 23.36 -32.94 -1.92
N ALA A 63 22.18 -33.11 -1.34
CA ALA A 63 21.75 -34.38 -0.74
C ALA A 63 21.67 -35.51 -1.79
N LEU A 64 21.13 -35.24 -2.98
CA LEU A 64 21.12 -36.20 -4.09
C LEU A 64 22.53 -36.56 -4.56
N ALA A 65 23.44 -35.59 -4.63
CA ALA A 65 24.83 -35.85 -5.00
C ALA A 65 25.51 -36.75 -3.97
N LEU A 66 25.32 -36.49 -2.67
CA LEU A 66 25.86 -37.33 -1.61
C LEU A 66 25.28 -38.74 -1.64
N LEU A 67 23.99 -38.92 -1.87
CA LEU A 67 23.37 -40.24 -2.01
C LEU A 67 23.91 -41.04 -3.19
N ARG A 68 24.24 -40.37 -4.29
CA ARG A 68 24.86 -41.03 -5.46
C ARG A 68 26.30 -41.46 -5.18
N VAL A 69 27.05 -40.63 -4.45
CA VAL A 69 28.46 -40.93 -4.12
C VAL A 69 28.55 -41.97 -3.00
N PHE A 70 27.61 -41.96 -2.06
CA PHE A 70 27.61 -42.78 -0.84
C PHE A 70 26.30 -43.54 -0.65
N PRO A 71 25.92 -44.47 -1.55
CA PRO A 71 24.59 -45.09 -1.56
C PRO A 71 24.25 -45.91 -0.31
N HIS A 72 25.26 -46.36 0.43
CA HIS A 72 25.08 -47.18 1.63
C HIS A 72 25.06 -46.36 2.93
N HIS A 73 25.34 -45.05 2.86
CA HIS A 73 25.36 -44.22 4.05
C HIS A 73 23.93 -43.74 4.40
N PRO A 74 23.50 -43.83 5.67
CA PRO A 74 22.13 -43.51 6.07
C PRO A 74 21.93 -42.00 6.19
N PHE A 75 21.64 -41.32 5.07
CA PHE A 75 21.23 -39.91 5.08
C PHE A 75 19.75 -39.77 5.41
N ALA A 76 19.38 -38.76 6.21
CA ALA A 76 17.97 -38.52 6.45
C ALA A 76 17.27 -38.01 5.17
N ALA A 77 16.22 -38.71 4.76
CA ALA A 77 15.44 -38.39 3.56
C ALA A 77 14.84 -36.97 3.60
N LYS A 78 14.63 -36.38 4.79
CA LYS A 78 14.11 -35.02 4.96
C LYS A 78 14.85 -33.99 4.11
N HIS A 79 16.17 -34.10 3.97
CA HIS A 79 16.98 -33.13 3.20
C HIS A 79 16.68 -33.12 1.69
N LEU A 80 16.05 -34.18 1.16
CA LEU A 80 15.63 -34.26 -0.24
C LEU A 80 14.28 -33.60 -0.51
N TRP A 81 13.42 -33.58 0.50
CA TRP A 81 11.98 -33.36 0.31
C TRP A 81 11.48 -32.11 1.03
N THR A 82 12.13 -31.66 2.11
CA THR A 82 11.71 -30.44 2.83
C THR A 82 11.64 -29.22 1.91
N HIS A 83 12.60 -29.10 0.98
CA HIS A 83 12.61 -28.04 -0.03
C HIS A 83 12.65 -28.65 -1.43
N LEU A 84 11.48 -28.76 -2.06
CA LEU A 84 11.34 -29.27 -3.41
C LEU A 84 11.64 -28.19 -4.44
N VAL A 85 12.61 -28.46 -5.33
CA VAL A 85 12.94 -27.57 -6.44
C VAL A 85 12.81 -28.30 -7.78
N VAL A 86 11.92 -27.81 -8.63
CA VAL A 86 11.69 -28.30 -9.99
C VAL A 86 12.41 -27.39 -10.98
N TYR A 87 13.55 -27.84 -11.48
CA TYR A 87 14.37 -27.10 -12.45
C TYR A 87 13.86 -27.25 -13.89
N ARG A 88 13.25 -28.40 -14.22
CA ARG A 88 12.77 -28.75 -15.56
C ARG A 88 11.35 -29.26 -15.50
N GLY A 89 10.48 -28.80 -16.41
CA GLY A 89 9.07 -29.23 -16.48
C GLY A 89 8.88 -30.75 -16.56
N GLY A 90 9.78 -31.49 -17.23
CA GLY A 90 9.72 -32.95 -17.30
C GLY A 90 9.86 -33.69 -15.96
N GLN A 91 10.29 -33.00 -14.89
CA GLN A 91 10.39 -33.58 -13.55
C GLN A 91 9.03 -33.66 -12.83
N LEU A 92 8.00 -32.92 -13.28
CA LEU A 92 6.70 -32.85 -12.61
C LEU A 92 5.99 -34.20 -12.58
N MET A 93 5.96 -34.94 -13.69
CA MET A 93 5.27 -36.24 -13.76
C MET A 93 5.90 -37.31 -12.86
N PRO A 94 7.24 -37.54 -12.88
CA PRO A 94 7.89 -38.43 -11.91
C PRO A 94 7.68 -37.99 -10.46
N LEU A 95 7.75 -36.68 -10.19
CA LEU A 95 7.54 -36.13 -8.85
C LEU A 95 6.13 -36.42 -8.33
N TRP A 96 5.11 -36.17 -9.15
CA TRP A 96 3.72 -36.46 -8.80
C TRP A 96 3.51 -37.94 -8.47
N LYS A 97 4.00 -38.86 -9.32
CA LYS A 97 3.91 -40.30 -9.06
C LYS A 97 4.54 -40.67 -7.72
N LYS A 98 5.73 -40.10 -7.43
CA LYS A 98 6.44 -40.39 -6.20
C LYS A 98 5.72 -39.84 -4.96
N LEU A 99 5.21 -38.61 -5.02
CA LEU A 99 4.42 -38.01 -3.93
C LEU A 99 3.12 -38.79 -3.70
N ARG A 100 2.48 -39.29 -4.75
CA ARG A 100 1.26 -40.09 -4.61
C ARG A 100 1.51 -41.39 -3.85
N GLU A 101 2.68 -42.00 -4.03
CA GLU A 101 3.05 -43.29 -3.42
C GLU A 101 3.61 -43.15 -2.00
N ASP A 102 4.22 -42.01 -1.66
CA ASP A 102 5.01 -41.85 -0.43
C ASP A 102 4.43 -40.71 0.43
N GLU A 103 3.60 -41.08 1.41
CA GLU A 103 2.94 -40.13 2.31
C GLU A 103 3.92 -39.35 3.19
N ALA A 104 4.91 -40.03 3.76
CA ALA A 104 5.93 -39.39 4.60
C ALA A 104 6.71 -38.32 3.81
N MET A 105 6.92 -38.54 2.51
CA MET A 105 7.51 -37.53 1.64
C MET A 105 6.61 -36.31 1.48
N ARG A 106 5.32 -36.51 1.18
CA ARG A 106 4.35 -35.41 1.02
C ARG A 106 4.30 -34.52 2.26
N ASP A 107 4.19 -35.15 3.42
CA ASP A 107 4.03 -34.46 4.71
C ASP A 107 5.31 -33.78 5.16
N GLY A 108 6.47 -34.19 4.61
CA GLY A 108 7.77 -33.61 4.90
C GLY A 108 8.08 -32.33 4.09
N VAL A 109 7.33 -32.03 3.03
CA VAL A 109 7.56 -30.85 2.18
C VAL A 109 7.10 -29.59 2.90
N ARG A 110 7.98 -28.59 2.99
CA ARG A 110 7.68 -27.26 3.56
C ARG A 110 7.76 -26.15 2.53
N SER A 111 8.52 -26.35 1.46
CA SER A 111 8.58 -25.39 0.37
C SER A 111 8.62 -26.05 -0.99
N PHE A 112 7.95 -25.41 -1.94
CA PHE A 112 7.92 -25.83 -3.33
C PHE A 112 8.33 -24.68 -4.24
N SER A 113 9.32 -24.93 -5.10
CA SER A 113 9.80 -23.97 -6.09
C SER A 113 9.79 -24.57 -7.49
N LEU A 114 8.99 -24.00 -8.39
CA LEU A 114 9.07 -24.28 -9.82
C LEU A 114 9.94 -23.21 -10.49
N GLN A 115 11.20 -23.56 -10.77
CA GLN A 115 12.13 -22.67 -11.48
C GLN A 115 11.96 -22.75 -13.01
N SER A 116 11.40 -23.84 -13.51
CA SER A 116 11.17 -24.01 -14.95
C SER A 116 10.04 -23.09 -15.43
N TRP A 117 10.26 -22.41 -16.56
CA TRP A 117 9.21 -21.66 -17.27
C TRP A 117 8.32 -22.54 -18.15
N ARG A 118 8.60 -23.85 -18.18
CA ARG A 118 7.87 -24.87 -18.94
C ARG A 118 7.48 -25.98 -17.98
N GLY A 119 6.35 -26.62 -18.23
CA GLY A 119 5.88 -27.73 -17.42
C GLY A 119 4.36 -27.82 -17.48
N ASP A 120 3.86 -29.03 -17.65
CA ASP A 120 2.43 -29.30 -17.69
C ASP A 120 1.75 -28.78 -16.41
N ALA A 121 0.86 -27.82 -16.57
CA ALA A 121 0.22 -27.10 -15.47
C ALA A 121 -0.79 -27.99 -14.73
N ASP A 122 -1.46 -28.91 -15.42
CA ASP A 122 -2.39 -29.88 -14.83
C ASP A 122 -1.63 -30.84 -13.91
N ILE A 123 -0.46 -31.30 -14.36
CA ILE A 123 0.42 -32.13 -13.52
C ILE A 123 0.92 -31.33 -12.33
N LEU A 124 1.26 -30.05 -12.49
CA LEU A 124 1.63 -29.20 -11.37
C LEU A 124 0.47 -29.09 -10.36
N ASN A 125 -0.76 -28.86 -10.79
CA ASN A 125 -1.92 -28.82 -9.90
C ASN A 125 -2.08 -30.14 -9.13
N ASN A 126 -1.86 -31.28 -9.79
CA ASN A 126 -1.84 -32.59 -9.14
C ASN A 126 -0.70 -32.75 -8.12
N VAL A 127 0.49 -32.20 -8.38
CA VAL A 127 1.58 -32.11 -7.39
C VAL A 127 1.12 -31.25 -6.20
N MET A 128 0.57 -30.08 -6.46
CA MET A 128 0.16 -29.12 -5.43
C MET A 128 -0.97 -29.64 -4.54
N ARG A 129 -1.83 -30.53 -5.05
CA ARG A 129 -2.84 -31.27 -4.26
C ARG A 129 -2.24 -32.28 -3.30
N CYS A 130 -1.03 -32.78 -3.57
CA CYS A 130 -0.35 -33.71 -2.68
C CYS A 130 0.36 -33.00 -1.51
N LEU A 131 0.47 -31.67 -1.53
CA LEU A 131 1.33 -30.91 -0.63
C LEU A 131 0.48 -30.03 0.28
N ASN A 132 0.11 -30.54 1.44
CA ASN A 132 -0.83 -29.87 2.36
C ASN A 132 -0.16 -28.85 3.30
N HIS A 133 1.12 -29.08 3.65
CA HIS A 133 1.86 -28.30 4.65
C HIS A 133 2.94 -27.40 4.03
N ILE A 134 2.62 -26.73 2.92
CA ILE A 134 3.56 -25.80 2.28
C ILE A 134 3.48 -24.44 2.98
N ASN A 135 4.63 -23.98 3.45
CA ASN A 135 4.84 -22.64 3.98
C ASN A 135 5.29 -21.67 2.88
N THR A 136 6.09 -22.14 1.91
CA THR A 136 6.65 -21.28 0.85
C THR A 136 6.37 -21.84 -0.53
N LEU A 137 5.71 -21.05 -1.37
CA LEU A 137 5.40 -21.36 -2.76
C LEU A 137 6.08 -20.36 -3.70
N MET A 138 6.91 -20.84 -4.63
CA MET A 138 7.59 -20.00 -5.62
C MET A 138 7.36 -20.54 -7.03
N LEU A 139 6.65 -19.82 -7.88
CA LEU A 139 6.24 -20.29 -9.20
C LEU A 139 6.72 -19.35 -10.31
N ASN A 140 7.48 -19.91 -11.25
CA ASN A 140 7.72 -19.30 -12.56
C ASN A 140 6.61 -19.72 -13.53
N ILE A 141 5.74 -18.77 -13.86
CA ILE A 141 4.55 -18.94 -14.69
C ILE A 141 4.91 -18.51 -16.11
N GLY A 142 5.08 -19.51 -16.98
CA GLY A 142 5.39 -19.33 -18.39
C GLY A 142 4.16 -19.27 -19.28
N THR A 143 4.38 -19.48 -20.57
CA THR A 143 3.38 -19.31 -21.63
C THR A 143 2.37 -20.45 -21.70
N ASN A 144 2.68 -21.59 -21.11
CA ASN A 144 1.82 -22.78 -21.07
C ASN A 144 0.87 -22.81 -19.87
N PHE A 145 0.87 -21.77 -19.04
CA PHE A 145 -0.09 -21.60 -17.96
C PHE A 145 -1.28 -20.76 -18.45
N ALA A 146 -2.47 -21.34 -18.39
CA ALA A 146 -3.73 -20.62 -18.49
C ALA A 146 -4.12 -20.05 -17.11
N PRO A 147 -4.94 -18.98 -17.06
CA PRO A 147 -5.51 -18.45 -15.82
C PRO A 147 -6.21 -19.52 -14.97
N ASP A 148 -7.02 -20.37 -15.60
CA ASP A 148 -7.78 -21.46 -14.97
C ASP A 148 -6.89 -22.40 -14.14
N HIS A 149 -5.65 -22.65 -14.56
CA HIS A 149 -4.75 -23.51 -13.80
C HIS A 149 -4.33 -22.88 -12.46
N LEU A 150 -4.09 -21.56 -12.41
CA LEU A 150 -3.82 -20.88 -11.13
C LEU A 150 -5.09 -20.73 -10.30
N GLU A 151 -6.23 -20.52 -10.96
CA GLU A 151 -7.54 -20.49 -10.30
C GLU A 151 -7.81 -21.80 -9.54
N GLU A 152 -7.65 -22.94 -10.22
CA GLU A 152 -7.75 -24.29 -9.64
C GLU A 152 -6.72 -24.51 -8.51
N MET A 153 -5.49 -24.00 -8.67
CA MET A 153 -4.45 -24.11 -7.64
C MET A 153 -4.80 -23.36 -6.35
N PHE A 154 -5.52 -22.24 -6.48
CA PHE A 154 -5.91 -21.35 -5.38
C PHE A 154 -7.34 -21.58 -4.88
N GLU A 155 -8.09 -22.51 -5.47
CA GLU A 155 -9.45 -22.86 -5.06
C GLU A 155 -9.50 -23.29 -3.58
N ASN A 156 -8.52 -24.09 -3.16
CA ASN A 156 -8.43 -24.59 -1.79
C ASN A 156 -7.44 -23.76 -0.96
N PRO A 157 -7.86 -23.21 0.20
CA PRO A 157 -6.98 -22.47 1.10
C PRO A 157 -5.81 -23.30 1.61
N ARG A 158 -4.65 -22.66 1.78
CA ARG A 158 -3.45 -23.26 2.35
C ARG A 158 -3.11 -22.57 3.66
N GLU A 159 -3.64 -23.09 4.77
CA GLU A 159 -3.57 -22.43 6.08
C GLU A 159 -2.13 -22.24 6.59
N ASP A 160 -1.20 -23.11 6.20
CA ASP A 160 0.20 -23.03 6.62
C ASP A 160 1.05 -22.07 5.77
N ILE A 161 0.49 -21.50 4.68
CA ILE A 161 1.30 -20.72 3.75
C ILE A 161 1.70 -19.38 4.36
N GLU A 162 3.00 -19.14 4.35
CA GLU A 162 3.61 -17.91 4.85
C GLU A 162 3.98 -16.97 3.69
N ARG A 163 4.48 -17.56 2.61
CA ARG A 163 5.09 -16.84 1.50
C ARG A 163 4.68 -17.41 0.16
N MET A 164 4.22 -16.53 -0.72
CA MET A 164 3.86 -16.86 -2.09
C MET A 164 4.56 -15.92 -3.08
N GLU A 165 5.24 -16.50 -4.06
CA GLU A 165 5.88 -15.77 -5.15
C GLU A 165 5.39 -16.28 -6.50
N LEU A 166 4.80 -15.39 -7.27
CA LEU A 166 4.31 -15.64 -8.61
C LEU A 166 5.09 -14.75 -9.58
N ARG A 167 5.90 -15.36 -10.43
CA ARG A 167 6.69 -14.66 -11.42
C ARG A 167 6.19 -15.01 -12.82
N PHE A 168 5.69 -14.03 -13.54
CA PHE A 168 5.07 -14.19 -14.84
C PHE A 168 6.05 -13.84 -15.96
N ARG A 169 6.13 -14.72 -16.96
CA ARG A 169 6.78 -14.46 -18.25
C ARG A 169 5.78 -14.75 -19.37
N PRO A 170 4.90 -13.78 -19.68
CA PRO A 170 3.87 -13.98 -20.69
C PRO A 170 4.39 -13.89 -22.13
N TYR A 171 5.63 -13.43 -22.33
CA TYR A 171 6.19 -13.31 -23.69
C TYR A 171 6.57 -14.67 -24.25
N VAL A 172 6.04 -14.97 -25.42
CA VAL A 172 6.51 -16.03 -26.29
C VAL A 172 7.68 -15.53 -27.14
N GLU A 173 8.71 -16.36 -27.34
CA GLU A 173 9.74 -16.11 -28.34
C GLU A 173 9.16 -16.16 -29.78
N GLN A 174 8.04 -16.87 -29.96
CA GLN A 174 7.30 -16.99 -31.21
C GLN A 174 5.83 -16.67 -30.99
N ALA A 175 5.26 -15.73 -31.74
CA ALA A 175 3.85 -15.35 -31.63
C ALA A 175 2.94 -16.59 -31.73
N SER A 176 2.34 -17.00 -30.61
CA SER A 176 1.33 -18.03 -30.58
C SER A 176 -0.04 -17.35 -30.46
N TYR A 177 -0.86 -17.50 -31.48
CA TYR A 177 -2.18 -16.87 -31.57
C TYR A 177 -3.14 -17.33 -30.44
N TYR A 178 -2.91 -18.53 -29.91
CA TYR A 178 -3.72 -19.17 -28.87
C TYR A 178 -3.79 -18.36 -27.56
N GLN A 179 -2.67 -17.82 -27.08
CA GLN A 179 -2.63 -17.06 -25.82
C GLN A 179 -3.35 -15.70 -25.89
N PHE A 180 -3.47 -15.15 -27.10
CA PHE A 180 -4.17 -13.90 -27.32
C PHE A 180 -5.69 -14.10 -27.35
N LEU A 181 -6.16 -15.22 -27.91
CA LEU A 181 -7.59 -15.53 -27.98
C LEU A 181 -8.18 -16.05 -26.67
N ALA A 182 -7.41 -16.79 -25.86
CA ALA A 182 -7.92 -17.42 -24.64
C ALA A 182 -8.12 -16.44 -23.46
N GLY A 183 -7.81 -15.15 -23.61
CA GLY A 183 -7.91 -14.19 -22.49
C GLY A 183 -6.96 -14.55 -21.35
N SER A 184 -5.64 -14.51 -21.60
CA SER A 184 -4.57 -14.90 -20.66
C SER A 184 -4.36 -13.93 -19.48
N TYR A 185 -5.45 -13.44 -18.90
CA TYR A 185 -5.41 -12.56 -17.74
C TYR A 185 -5.63 -13.34 -16.45
N PHE A 186 -4.75 -13.15 -15.47
CA PHE A 186 -4.76 -13.90 -14.21
C PHE A 186 -5.56 -13.21 -13.11
N ASP A 187 -6.52 -12.34 -13.49
CA ASP A 187 -7.39 -11.63 -12.55
C ASP A 187 -8.23 -12.63 -11.73
N THR A 188 -8.73 -13.71 -12.36
CA THR A 188 -9.56 -14.74 -11.71
C THR A 188 -8.78 -15.54 -10.65
N ALA A 189 -7.48 -15.75 -10.85
CA ALA A 189 -6.63 -16.42 -9.87
C ALA A 189 -6.51 -15.61 -8.56
N ILE A 190 -6.32 -14.28 -8.68
CA ILE A 190 -6.32 -13.38 -7.51
C ILE A 190 -7.72 -13.30 -6.89
N GLU A 191 -8.76 -13.37 -7.72
CA GLU A 191 -10.14 -13.45 -7.26
C GLU A 191 -10.43 -14.71 -6.44
N SER A 192 -9.92 -15.86 -6.86
CA SER A 192 -10.04 -17.10 -6.08
C SER A 192 -9.38 -17.00 -4.71
N LEU A 193 -8.26 -16.29 -4.59
CA LEU A 193 -7.66 -16.03 -3.27
C LEU A 193 -8.64 -15.27 -2.37
N TYR A 194 -9.13 -14.11 -2.77
CA TYR A 194 -9.96 -13.31 -1.87
C TYR A 194 -11.40 -13.83 -1.69
N ARG A 195 -11.91 -14.65 -2.61
CA ARG A 195 -13.24 -15.26 -2.50
C ARG A 195 -13.25 -16.50 -1.61
N HIS A 196 -12.22 -17.34 -1.69
CA HIS A 196 -12.22 -18.64 -1.04
C HIS A 196 -11.36 -18.70 0.22
N TRP A 197 -10.33 -17.85 0.35
CA TRP A 197 -9.41 -17.95 1.48
C TRP A 197 -9.91 -17.17 2.70
N PRO A 198 -9.89 -17.80 3.89
CA PRO A 198 -10.19 -17.10 5.14
C PRO A 198 -9.04 -16.17 5.53
N SER A 199 -9.22 -15.45 6.64
CA SER A 199 -8.09 -14.77 7.27
C SER A 199 -7.03 -15.81 7.63
N THR A 200 -5.82 -15.60 7.11
CA THR A 200 -4.71 -16.57 7.18
C THR A 200 -3.52 -15.86 7.84
N PRO A 201 -3.36 -15.95 9.18
CA PRO A 201 -2.36 -15.19 9.92
C PRO A 201 -0.91 -15.51 9.56
N SER A 202 -0.65 -16.74 9.12
CA SER A 202 0.63 -17.19 8.57
C SER A 202 1.00 -16.44 7.29
N PHE A 203 0.01 -16.12 6.44
CA PHE A 203 0.24 -15.53 5.13
C PHE A 203 0.64 -14.06 5.22
N THR A 204 1.95 -13.84 5.17
CA THR A 204 2.57 -12.56 5.48
C THR A 204 3.32 -11.96 4.30
N HIS A 205 3.66 -12.78 3.29
CA HIS A 205 4.49 -12.37 2.15
C HIS A 205 3.87 -12.75 0.81
N LEU A 206 3.60 -11.74 -0.02
CA LEU A 206 3.16 -11.93 -1.41
C LEU A 206 4.05 -11.17 -2.39
N SER A 207 4.56 -11.88 -3.40
CA SER A 207 5.28 -11.29 -4.52
C SER A 207 4.65 -11.68 -5.85
N ILE A 208 4.22 -10.69 -6.62
CA ILE A 208 3.70 -10.81 -7.99
C ILE A 208 4.62 -9.99 -8.89
N VAL A 209 5.33 -10.66 -9.80
CA VAL A 209 6.32 -10.01 -10.66
C VAL A 209 6.08 -10.41 -12.12
N GLN A 210 5.77 -9.44 -12.96
CA GLN A 210 5.80 -9.61 -14.41
C GLN A 210 7.18 -9.22 -14.94
N ASP A 211 7.86 -10.17 -15.60
CA ASP A 211 9.15 -9.89 -16.26
C ASP A 211 8.95 -8.82 -17.36
N LEU A 212 9.99 -8.02 -17.60
CA LEU A 212 10.06 -7.14 -18.78
C LEU A 212 10.43 -7.94 -20.03
N PRO A 213 9.94 -7.56 -21.22
CA PRO A 213 10.30 -8.26 -22.44
C PRO A 213 11.80 -8.14 -22.75
N PRO A 214 12.40 -9.14 -23.43
CA PRO A 214 13.77 -9.05 -23.94
C PRO A 214 13.95 -7.80 -24.82
N ARG A 215 15.09 -7.12 -24.73
CA ARG A 215 15.34 -5.89 -25.52
C ARG A 215 15.47 -6.17 -27.01
N ALA A 216 15.86 -7.39 -27.40
CA ALA A 216 16.03 -7.78 -28.80
C ALA A 216 14.71 -7.78 -29.59
N THR A 217 13.58 -8.00 -28.91
CA THR A 217 12.23 -7.96 -29.49
C THR A 217 11.48 -6.68 -29.16
N ALA A 218 12.01 -5.85 -28.25
CA ALA A 218 11.50 -4.51 -28.07
C ALA A 218 11.78 -3.72 -29.36
N PRO A 219 10.80 -3.01 -29.94
CA PRO A 219 11.10 -2.09 -31.03
C PRO A 219 12.26 -1.20 -30.60
N PRO A 220 13.22 -0.87 -31.49
CA PRO A 220 14.27 0.08 -31.16
C PRO A 220 13.59 1.38 -30.75
N THR A 221 13.45 1.60 -29.44
CA THR A 221 13.11 2.89 -28.89
C THR A 221 14.26 3.77 -29.30
N ALA A 222 14.02 4.61 -30.32
CA ALA A 222 15.03 5.44 -30.95
C ALA A 222 15.84 6.14 -29.87
N PHE A 223 17.12 5.82 -29.76
CA PHE A 223 18.02 6.42 -28.79
C PHE A 223 18.27 7.92 -29.05
N ASN A 224 17.59 8.55 -30.03
CA ASN A 224 17.89 9.89 -30.53
C ASN A 224 16.68 10.71 -31.05
N SER A 225 15.47 10.49 -30.56
CA SER A 225 14.37 11.42 -30.86
C SER A 225 13.56 11.75 -29.62
N ASN A 226 13.34 13.06 -29.42
CA ASN A 226 12.42 13.64 -28.44
C ASN A 226 11.14 12.79 -28.33
N ALA A 227 11.04 11.99 -27.27
CA ALA A 227 9.95 11.06 -27.03
C ALA A 227 8.73 11.81 -26.46
N GLY A 228 8.10 12.63 -27.29
CA GLY A 228 6.69 12.99 -27.15
C GLY A 228 5.82 11.91 -27.79
N SER A 229 4.63 11.67 -27.23
CA SER A 229 3.53 10.92 -27.86
C SER A 229 3.47 9.39 -27.66
N LEU A 230 3.48 8.90 -26.41
CA LEU A 230 2.73 7.68 -26.04
C LEU A 230 1.85 7.83 -24.78
N SER A 231 1.94 8.96 -24.06
CA SER A 231 1.09 9.24 -22.89
C SER A 231 -0.26 9.89 -23.25
N SER A 232 -0.46 10.34 -24.49
CA SER A 232 -1.69 11.04 -24.91
C SER A 232 -2.79 10.11 -25.42
N SER A 233 -2.50 8.86 -25.78
CA SER A 233 -3.50 7.96 -26.39
C SER A 233 -4.28 7.09 -25.41
N PHE A 234 -3.97 7.10 -24.11
CA PHE A 234 -4.70 6.36 -23.08
C PHE A 234 -5.46 7.25 -22.08
N ALA A 235 -5.34 8.57 -22.19
CA ALA A 235 -6.05 9.52 -21.33
C ALA A 235 -7.45 9.91 -21.86
N ASP A 236 -7.83 9.43 -23.06
CA ASP A 236 -9.01 9.93 -23.79
C ASP A 236 -10.25 9.01 -23.71
N LEU A 237 -10.33 8.14 -22.69
CA LEU A 237 -11.50 7.27 -22.46
C LEU A 237 -12.12 7.41 -21.06
N SER A 238 -11.93 8.55 -20.38
CA SER A 238 -12.60 8.77 -19.10
C SER A 238 -12.94 10.24 -18.81
N VAL A 239 -13.76 10.89 -19.64
CA VAL A 239 -14.60 12.03 -19.22
C VAL A 239 -15.88 12.05 -20.08
N ALA A 240 -16.97 11.47 -19.57
CA ALA A 240 -18.30 11.84 -20.03
C ALA A 240 -18.71 13.11 -19.27
N HIS A 241 -18.76 14.24 -19.98
CA HIS A 241 -19.37 15.47 -19.47
C HIS A 241 -20.90 15.35 -19.54
N ASN A 242 -21.54 15.56 -18.38
CA ASN A 242 -22.94 15.97 -18.30
C ASN A 242 -23.04 17.43 -18.74
N ASP A 243 -23.85 17.71 -19.75
CA ASP A 243 -24.46 19.03 -19.93
C ASP A 243 -25.99 18.85 -20.11
N PRO A 244 -26.82 19.71 -19.48
CA PRO A 244 -28.27 19.58 -19.53
C PRO A 244 -28.89 20.50 -20.60
N GLY A 245 -29.91 19.98 -21.27
CA GLY A 245 -30.97 20.79 -21.89
C GLY A 245 -30.99 20.75 -23.42
N THR A 246 -31.97 20.03 -23.98
CA THR A 246 -32.96 20.56 -24.93
C THR A 246 -33.97 19.46 -25.31
N SER A 247 -35.25 19.84 -25.20
CA SER A 247 -36.47 19.18 -25.67
C SER A 247 -36.37 18.70 -27.12
N ASP A 248 -36.79 17.46 -27.45
CA ASP A 248 -38.11 17.15 -28.01
C ASP A 248 -38.22 15.67 -28.47
N SER A 249 -39.44 15.15 -28.31
CA SER A 249 -40.12 14.00 -28.94
C SER A 249 -39.36 13.07 -29.91
N ASP A 250 -39.38 11.75 -29.67
CA ASP A 250 -40.37 10.83 -30.28
C ASP A 250 -40.05 9.34 -30.02
N GLU A 251 -41.13 8.56 -30.06
CA GLU A 251 -41.23 7.11 -29.88
C GLU A 251 -40.41 6.30 -30.89
N GLN A 252 -39.83 5.15 -30.49
CA GLN A 252 -40.20 3.81 -31.01
C GLN A 252 -39.23 2.71 -30.51
N SER A 253 -39.85 1.65 -29.99
CA SER A 253 -39.45 0.24 -29.92
C SER A 253 -38.09 -0.26 -30.43
N GLY A 254 -37.53 -1.25 -29.72
CA GLY A 254 -36.90 -2.39 -30.39
C GLY A 254 -35.82 -3.14 -29.61
N ARG A 255 -36.22 -4.19 -28.89
CA ARG A 255 -35.35 -5.30 -28.50
C ARG A 255 -34.68 -5.91 -29.74
N SER A 256 -33.41 -6.30 -29.67
CA SER A 256 -32.91 -7.47 -30.41
C SER A 256 -31.57 -7.98 -29.88
N THR A 257 -31.61 -9.27 -29.53
CA THR A 257 -30.51 -10.23 -29.33
C THR A 257 -29.77 -10.53 -30.64
N PRO A 258 -28.51 -10.99 -30.62
CA PRO A 258 -27.82 -11.45 -31.83
C PRO A 258 -28.17 -12.91 -32.16
N PRO A 259 -28.38 -13.27 -33.45
CA PRO A 259 -28.65 -14.64 -33.84
C PRO A 259 -27.37 -15.41 -34.19
N THR A 260 -27.42 -16.70 -33.87
CA THR A 260 -26.50 -17.76 -34.23
C THR A 260 -26.76 -18.33 -35.63
N SER A 261 -25.71 -18.94 -36.20
CA SER A 261 -25.68 -20.15 -37.05
C SER A 261 -26.40 -20.18 -38.41
N ILE A 262 -25.70 -20.69 -39.45
CA ILE A 262 -26.04 -21.79 -40.39
C ILE A 262 -25.07 -21.73 -41.60
N SER A 263 -24.22 -22.74 -41.90
CA SER A 263 -24.41 -24.10 -42.44
C SER A 263 -24.54 -24.18 -43.98
N SER A 264 -23.51 -24.78 -44.60
CA SER A 264 -23.47 -25.85 -45.62
C SER A 264 -24.38 -25.89 -46.86
N SER A 265 -23.86 -26.62 -47.89
CA SER A 265 -24.47 -27.18 -49.12
C SER A 265 -24.55 -26.26 -50.35
N SER A 266 -24.32 -26.67 -51.62
CA SER A 266 -24.00 -27.96 -52.28
C SER A 266 -23.61 -27.72 -53.76
N ASP A 267 -22.83 -28.65 -54.32
CA ASP A 267 -22.88 -29.25 -55.68
C ASP A 267 -22.77 -28.46 -57.01
N GLY A 268 -21.89 -28.97 -57.91
CA GLY A 268 -22.16 -29.05 -59.36
C GLY A 268 -21.05 -28.63 -60.36
N HIS A 269 -20.25 -29.61 -60.82
CA HIS A 269 -19.41 -29.79 -62.05
C HIS A 269 -19.61 -28.92 -63.34
N PRO A 270 -18.80 -29.02 -64.43
CA PRO A 270 -17.33 -29.18 -64.60
C PRO A 270 -16.69 -28.42 -65.84
N ILE A 271 -15.36 -28.54 -66.02
CA ILE A 271 -14.53 -28.29 -67.24
C ILE A 271 -14.43 -26.84 -67.77
N ASP A 272 -13.23 -26.23 -67.76
CA ASP A 272 -12.38 -26.04 -68.96
C ASP A 272 -11.11 -25.20 -68.67
N ASN A 273 -10.01 -25.58 -69.33
CA ASN A 273 -8.71 -24.94 -69.28
C ASN A 273 -8.72 -23.61 -70.05
N SER A 274 -8.52 -22.47 -69.39
CA SER A 274 -7.85 -21.34 -70.05
C SER A 274 -7.13 -20.41 -69.07
N LYS A 275 -5.86 -20.18 -69.36
CA LYS A 275 -5.00 -19.16 -68.76
C LYS A 275 -5.67 -17.79 -68.92
N LYS A 276 -6.18 -17.20 -67.84
CA LYS A 276 -6.49 -15.77 -67.76
C LYS A 276 -5.98 -15.21 -66.45
N HIS A 277 -5.08 -14.24 -66.58
CA HIS A 277 -4.58 -13.42 -65.48
C HIS A 277 -5.76 -12.73 -64.80
N TYR A 278 -5.97 -13.04 -63.53
CA TYR A 278 -6.90 -12.32 -62.66
C TYR A 278 -6.24 -11.01 -62.24
N THR A 279 -6.59 -9.92 -62.93
CA THR A 279 -6.32 -8.57 -62.47
C THR A 279 -7.23 -8.29 -61.28
N GLY A 280 -6.70 -8.52 -60.08
CA GLY A 280 -7.34 -8.17 -58.82
C GLY A 280 -7.49 -6.65 -58.69
N HIS A 281 -8.54 -6.10 -59.27
CA HIS A 281 -9.05 -4.78 -58.94
C HIS A 281 -10.45 -4.95 -58.33
N GLY A 282 -10.47 -5.16 -57.02
CA GLY A 282 -11.65 -4.88 -56.22
C GLY A 282 -11.90 -3.35 -56.18
N PRO A 283 -13.15 -2.91 -55.95
CA PRO A 283 -13.59 -1.52 -56.10
C PRO A 283 -13.11 -0.56 -55.00
N PHE A 284 -12.08 -0.93 -54.23
CA PHE A 284 -11.36 -0.05 -53.29
C PHE A 284 -9.92 0.23 -53.78
N GLY A 285 -9.78 0.43 -55.09
CA GLY A 285 -8.54 0.88 -55.71
C GLY A 285 -8.28 2.35 -55.40
N ASN A 286 -7.40 2.62 -54.45
CA ASN A 286 -6.74 3.91 -54.27
C ASN A 286 -5.25 3.74 -54.66
N PRO A 287 -4.79 4.21 -55.84
CA PRO A 287 -3.47 3.89 -56.37
C PRO A 287 -2.40 4.95 -56.04
N TYR A 288 -2.34 5.43 -54.79
CA TYR A 288 -1.38 6.50 -54.39
C TYR A 288 -0.70 6.31 -53.03
N LEU A 289 -0.53 5.08 -52.54
CA LEU A 289 0.30 4.80 -51.35
C LEU A 289 1.43 3.82 -51.66
N ASN A 290 2.51 4.39 -52.21
CA ASN A 290 3.91 4.06 -51.99
C ASN A 290 4.32 2.57 -51.92
N GLU A 291 4.75 2.05 -53.06
CA GLU A 291 5.72 0.95 -53.21
C GLU A 291 7.13 1.31 -52.66
N LYS A 292 7.31 2.54 -52.16
CA LYS A 292 8.46 2.99 -51.34
C LYS A 292 8.32 2.75 -49.83
N LEU A 293 7.23 2.14 -49.36
CA LEU A 293 7.17 1.59 -47.99
C LEU A 293 7.81 0.20 -47.97
N GLY A 294 9.13 0.19 -48.08
CA GLY A 294 9.92 -1.01 -47.81
C GLY A 294 9.54 -1.57 -46.44
N ILE A 295 9.10 -2.83 -46.43
CA ILE A 295 9.04 -3.71 -45.25
C ILE A 295 8.57 -2.94 -44.01
N THR A 296 7.29 -2.57 -43.94
CA THR A 296 6.71 -2.15 -42.66
C THR A 296 6.81 -3.34 -41.72
N LYS A 297 7.86 -3.37 -40.89
CA LYS A 297 8.05 -4.34 -39.82
C LYS A 297 6.69 -4.53 -39.13
N PRO A 298 6.24 -5.77 -38.90
CA PRO A 298 4.93 -6.01 -38.30
C PRO A 298 4.76 -5.10 -37.09
N LYS A 299 3.61 -4.41 -37.05
CA LYS A 299 3.19 -3.54 -35.94
C LYS A 299 3.63 -4.19 -34.65
N THR A 300 4.43 -3.44 -33.89
CA THR A 300 5.03 -3.85 -32.62
C THR A 300 4.02 -4.65 -31.80
N PHE A 301 4.31 -5.92 -31.58
CA PHE A 301 3.44 -6.82 -30.83
C PHE A 301 3.11 -6.16 -29.49
N ALA A 302 1.81 -6.01 -29.20
CA ALA A 302 1.37 -5.42 -27.95
C ALA A 302 1.94 -6.24 -26.80
N GLN A 303 2.49 -5.56 -25.79
CA GLN A 303 3.07 -6.26 -24.65
C GLN A 303 1.95 -7.04 -23.95
N PRO A 304 2.06 -8.37 -23.81
CA PRO A 304 1.05 -9.14 -23.10
C PRO A 304 0.99 -8.67 -21.65
N ILE A 305 -0.22 -8.41 -21.19
CA ILE A 305 -0.49 -7.89 -19.86
C ILE A 305 -0.99 -9.05 -19.02
N VAL A 306 -0.42 -9.25 -17.83
CA VAL A 306 -0.83 -10.35 -16.94
C VAL A 306 -2.18 -10.08 -16.28
N PHE A 307 -2.51 -8.82 -16.00
CA PHE A 307 -3.76 -8.39 -15.36
C PHE A 307 -4.52 -7.42 -16.25
N PHE A 308 -5.75 -7.77 -16.62
CA PHE A 308 -6.63 -6.87 -17.32
C PHE A 308 -7.25 -5.88 -16.34
N ASP A 309 -7.86 -6.40 -15.27
CA ASP A 309 -8.46 -5.61 -14.19
C ASP A 309 -7.56 -5.57 -12.96
N ILE A 310 -6.68 -4.56 -12.92
CA ILE A 310 -5.83 -4.32 -11.75
C ILE A 310 -6.62 -3.99 -10.47
N GLN A 311 -7.92 -3.69 -10.54
CA GLN A 311 -8.76 -3.48 -9.35
C GLN A 311 -9.01 -4.76 -8.56
N CYS A 312 -8.78 -5.94 -9.15
CA CYS A 312 -8.79 -7.21 -8.40
C CYS A 312 -7.83 -7.16 -7.21
N LEU A 313 -6.73 -6.40 -7.31
CA LEU A 313 -5.73 -6.21 -6.27
C LEU A 313 -6.24 -5.35 -5.10
N ALA A 314 -7.10 -4.36 -5.37
CA ALA A 314 -7.77 -3.60 -4.31
C ALA A 314 -8.80 -4.46 -3.58
N LYS A 315 -9.57 -5.29 -4.31
CA LYS A 315 -10.48 -6.25 -3.69
C LYS A 315 -9.73 -7.27 -2.84
N PHE A 316 -8.61 -7.79 -3.35
CA PHE A 316 -7.72 -8.67 -2.60
C PHE A 316 -7.17 -7.96 -1.36
N GLY A 317 -6.65 -6.74 -1.48
CA GLY A 317 -6.09 -6.00 -0.34
C GLY A 317 -7.09 -5.67 0.77
N ALA A 318 -8.38 -5.58 0.45
CA ALA A 318 -9.47 -5.38 1.42
C ALA A 318 -9.98 -6.69 2.04
N SER A 319 -9.55 -7.85 1.54
CA SER A 319 -10.08 -9.15 1.95
C SER A 319 -9.41 -9.70 3.20
N PRO A 320 -10.05 -10.65 3.91
CA PRO A 320 -9.49 -11.26 5.14
C PRO A 320 -8.13 -11.91 4.93
N VAL A 321 -7.92 -12.59 3.80
CA VAL A 321 -6.64 -13.27 3.49
C VAL A 321 -5.45 -12.29 3.40
N ALA A 322 -5.70 -11.02 3.06
CA ALA A 322 -4.67 -10.00 2.94
C ALA A 322 -4.40 -9.23 4.25
N GLU A 323 -5.17 -9.48 5.32
CA GLU A 323 -5.12 -8.72 6.57
C GLU A 323 -3.73 -8.75 7.23
N HIS A 324 -3.06 -9.89 7.15
CA HIS A 324 -1.78 -10.15 7.80
C HIS A 324 -0.58 -9.97 6.87
N LEU A 325 -0.79 -9.55 5.62
CA LEU A 325 0.30 -9.27 4.69
C LEU A 325 1.15 -8.10 5.20
N THR A 326 2.41 -8.41 5.53
CA THR A 326 3.40 -7.44 5.98
C THR A 326 4.35 -7.03 4.86
N HIS A 327 4.55 -7.90 3.87
CA HIS A 327 5.45 -7.66 2.75
C HIS A 327 4.75 -7.93 1.42
N LEU A 328 4.69 -6.90 0.59
CA LEU A 328 4.06 -6.94 -0.72
C LEU A 328 5.03 -6.48 -1.79
N ARG A 329 5.27 -7.33 -2.79
CA ARG A 329 6.00 -6.96 -4.01
C ARG A 329 5.06 -7.12 -5.21
N MET A 330 4.87 -6.04 -5.95
CA MET A 330 4.00 -6.00 -7.13
C MET A 330 4.69 -5.24 -8.25
N ARG A 331 5.30 -5.98 -9.16
CA ARG A 331 6.03 -5.41 -10.30
C ARG A 331 5.25 -5.72 -11.56
N VAL A 332 4.33 -4.83 -11.93
CA VAL A 332 3.53 -4.94 -13.16
C VAL A 332 3.85 -3.74 -14.04
N PRO A 333 4.74 -3.90 -15.03
CA PRO A 333 5.19 -2.81 -15.87
C PRO A 333 4.04 -2.00 -16.50
N SER A 334 4.22 -0.68 -16.56
CA SER A 334 3.28 0.25 -17.22
C SER A 334 1.87 0.33 -16.60
N ARG A 335 1.60 -0.32 -15.46
CA ARG A 335 0.36 -0.17 -14.70
C ARG A 335 0.53 0.85 -13.57
N ASP A 336 -0.54 1.58 -13.27
CA ASP A 336 -0.59 2.53 -12.15
C ASP A 336 -1.14 1.80 -10.90
N LEU A 337 -0.26 1.04 -10.25
CA LEU A 337 -0.64 0.30 -9.04
C LEU A 337 -0.82 1.24 -7.84
N ALA A 338 -0.11 2.37 -7.79
CA ALA A 338 -0.23 3.31 -6.68
C ALA A 338 -1.67 3.83 -6.55
N ARG A 339 -2.33 4.14 -7.68
CA ARG A 339 -3.74 4.56 -7.67
C ARG A 339 -4.70 3.49 -7.15
N VAL A 340 -4.46 2.22 -7.49
CA VAL A 340 -5.26 1.08 -6.99
C VAL A 340 -5.09 0.93 -5.48
N LEU A 341 -3.86 1.03 -4.99
CA LEU A 341 -3.52 0.89 -3.57
C LEU A 341 -4.06 2.02 -2.67
N ILE A 342 -4.53 3.13 -3.24
CA ILE A 342 -5.16 4.23 -2.48
C ILE A 342 -6.67 4.36 -2.69
N SER A 343 -7.26 3.49 -3.51
CA SER A 343 -8.67 3.53 -3.88
C SER A 343 -9.37 2.29 -3.32
N PRO A 344 -9.71 2.25 -2.02
CA PRO A 344 -10.37 1.09 -1.44
C PRO A 344 -11.75 0.87 -2.09
N PRO A 345 -12.19 -0.39 -2.24
CA PRO A 345 -13.47 -0.72 -2.87
C PRO A 345 -14.67 -0.21 -2.07
N ARG A 346 -14.51 -0.03 -0.74
CA ARG A 346 -15.50 0.56 0.16
C ARG A 346 -14.84 1.66 1.00
N VAL A 347 -15.62 2.66 1.38
CA VAL A 347 -15.13 3.87 2.09
C VAL A 347 -14.44 3.54 3.43
N SER A 348 -14.80 2.44 4.08
CA SER A 348 -14.26 2.01 5.37
C SER A 348 -13.04 1.08 5.28
N ASP A 349 -12.72 0.57 4.10
CA ASP A 349 -11.75 -0.52 3.98
C ASP A 349 -10.32 0.03 3.96
N VAL A 350 -9.43 -0.57 4.75
CA VAL A 350 -7.99 -0.32 4.70
C VAL A 350 -7.37 -1.47 3.93
N LEU A 351 -6.81 -1.17 2.76
CA LEU A 351 -6.07 -2.14 1.98
C LEU A 351 -4.79 -2.52 2.74
N PHE A 352 -4.50 -3.81 2.87
CA PHE A 352 -3.28 -4.35 3.50
C PHE A 352 -2.92 -3.65 4.84
N PRO A 353 -3.76 -3.79 5.88
CA PRO A 353 -3.64 -3.01 7.12
C PRO A 353 -2.32 -3.27 7.89
N SER A 354 -1.68 -4.43 7.65
CA SER A 354 -0.42 -4.82 8.29
C SER A 354 0.83 -4.52 7.47
N LEU A 355 0.70 -3.82 6.34
CA LEU A 355 1.79 -3.64 5.38
C LEU A 355 2.94 -2.81 5.94
N ARG A 356 4.16 -3.38 5.91
CA ARG A 356 5.42 -2.77 6.36
C ARG A 356 6.45 -2.63 5.23
N TYR A 357 6.35 -3.45 4.20
CA TYR A 357 7.21 -3.40 3.02
C TYR A 357 6.39 -3.39 1.75
N LEU A 358 6.63 -2.40 0.90
CA LEU A 358 5.97 -2.28 -0.41
C LEU A 358 7.02 -2.09 -1.50
N ASP A 359 7.01 -3.00 -2.47
CA ASP A 359 7.81 -2.89 -3.68
C ASP A 359 6.88 -2.82 -4.89
N ILE A 360 6.67 -1.61 -5.41
CA ILE A 360 5.88 -1.34 -6.63
C ILE A 360 6.81 -0.93 -7.78
N SER A 361 8.02 -1.47 -7.81
CA SER A 361 8.99 -1.20 -8.88
C SER A 361 8.41 -1.50 -10.25
N THR A 362 8.88 -0.80 -11.29
CA THR A 362 8.45 -0.89 -12.70
C THR A 362 7.04 -0.39 -13.01
N THR A 363 6.27 -0.02 -11.99
CA THR A 363 4.94 0.60 -12.15
C THR A 363 5.07 2.09 -12.49
N ASN A 364 3.97 2.71 -12.90
CA ASN A 364 3.94 4.16 -13.11
C ASN A 364 3.60 4.86 -11.78
N VAL A 365 4.59 5.48 -11.16
CA VAL A 365 4.43 6.30 -9.94
C VAL A 365 5.10 7.64 -10.20
N ARG A 366 4.43 8.73 -9.84
CA ARG A 366 4.98 10.09 -9.90
C ARG A 366 5.08 10.69 -8.50
N ILE A 367 5.96 11.67 -8.33
CA ILE A 367 6.02 12.49 -7.11
C ILE A 367 4.85 13.47 -7.08
N ASP A 368 3.66 12.98 -6.75
CA ASP A 368 2.43 13.76 -6.74
C ASP A 368 1.53 13.43 -5.55
N THR A 369 0.27 13.87 -5.64
CA THR A 369 -0.75 13.61 -4.63
C THR A 369 -1.04 12.12 -4.43
N THR A 370 -0.77 11.27 -5.41
CA THR A 370 -0.94 9.82 -5.34
C THR A 370 0.06 9.23 -4.34
N LEU A 371 1.34 9.56 -4.48
CA LEU A 371 2.37 9.11 -3.53
C LEU A 371 2.10 9.66 -2.12
N SER A 372 1.72 10.93 -2.01
CA SER A 372 1.31 11.53 -0.72
C SER A 372 0.15 10.76 -0.06
N THR A 373 -0.86 10.40 -0.86
CA THR A 373 -2.03 9.66 -0.38
C THR A 373 -1.67 8.22 -0.01
N LEU A 374 -0.77 7.58 -0.74
CA LEU A 374 -0.25 6.25 -0.43
C LEU A 374 0.42 6.24 0.94
N LEU A 375 1.33 7.19 1.19
CA LEU A 375 2.03 7.32 2.46
C LEU A 375 1.09 7.63 3.63
N ARG A 376 0.03 8.42 3.39
CA ARG A 376 -1.02 8.68 4.38
C ARG A 376 -1.86 7.44 4.70
N THR A 377 -2.07 6.58 3.71
CA THR A 377 -2.90 5.37 3.81
C THR A 377 -2.15 4.27 4.58
N TYR A 378 -0.90 3.99 4.20
CA TYR A 378 -0.10 2.90 4.77
C TYR A 378 0.81 3.38 5.90
N THR A 379 0.26 3.57 7.08
CA THR A 379 1.04 4.20 8.16
C THR A 379 1.98 3.30 8.92
N ARG A 380 1.92 1.99 8.65
CA ARG A 380 2.89 1.02 9.16
C ARG A 380 4.02 0.76 8.15
N LEU A 381 4.00 1.42 6.99
CA LEU A 381 4.98 1.23 5.94
C LEU A 381 6.35 1.71 6.40
N GLU A 382 7.32 0.80 6.44
CA GLU A 382 8.71 1.07 6.82
C GLU A 382 9.62 1.13 5.61
N HIS A 383 9.30 0.39 4.54
CA HIS A 383 10.19 0.22 3.40
C HIS A 383 9.40 0.37 2.10
N LEU A 384 9.82 1.32 1.27
CA LEU A 384 9.20 1.58 -0.03
C LEU A 384 10.22 1.47 -1.17
N VAL A 385 9.98 0.54 -2.11
CA VAL A 385 10.84 0.31 -3.28
C VAL A 385 10.12 0.75 -4.55
N LEU A 386 10.72 1.71 -5.23
CA LEU A 386 10.23 2.45 -6.40
C LEU A 386 11.28 2.40 -7.53
N ASP A 387 11.85 1.22 -7.79
CA ASP A 387 12.84 1.11 -8.86
C ASP A 387 12.18 1.17 -10.23
N ARG A 388 12.80 1.90 -11.15
CA ARG A 388 12.33 2.05 -12.54
C ARG A 388 10.86 2.49 -12.62
N VAL A 389 10.40 3.23 -11.62
CA VAL A 389 9.19 4.03 -11.74
C VAL A 389 9.59 5.39 -12.32
N ASN A 390 8.66 6.09 -12.96
CA ASN A 390 8.89 7.41 -13.52
C ASN A 390 8.66 8.51 -12.46
N LEU A 391 9.36 8.40 -11.31
CA LEU A 391 9.09 9.18 -10.12
C LEU A 391 9.29 10.67 -10.37
N PHE A 392 10.41 11.01 -11.02
CA PHE A 392 10.85 12.38 -11.28
C PHE A 392 10.55 12.86 -12.70
N GLY A 393 9.98 11.98 -13.54
CA GLY A 393 9.74 12.30 -14.94
C GLY A 393 11.04 12.54 -15.71
N PHE A 394 10.92 13.28 -16.82
CA PHE A 394 12.08 13.67 -17.64
C PHE A 394 13.01 14.69 -16.97
N ASN A 395 12.60 15.28 -15.84
CA ASN A 395 13.33 16.36 -15.17
C ASN A 395 14.36 15.85 -14.16
N ALA A 396 14.47 14.53 -13.95
CA ALA A 396 15.34 13.93 -12.95
C ALA A 396 16.79 14.41 -13.05
N ARG A 397 17.33 14.55 -14.28
CA ARG A 397 18.73 14.93 -14.48
C ARG A 397 19.04 16.38 -14.09
N GLU A 398 18.09 17.29 -14.33
CA GLU A 398 18.29 18.73 -14.12
C GLU A 398 17.87 19.16 -12.72
N LYS A 399 16.71 18.66 -12.25
CA LYS A 399 16.09 19.03 -10.97
C LYS A 399 16.17 17.94 -9.91
N GLY A 400 17.00 16.92 -10.13
CA GLY A 400 17.14 15.79 -9.22
C GLY A 400 17.37 16.18 -7.76
N PRO A 401 18.28 17.12 -7.43
CA PRO A 401 18.49 17.57 -6.05
C PRO A 401 17.22 18.20 -5.44
N GLU A 402 16.56 19.14 -6.14
CA GLU A 402 15.30 19.77 -5.71
C GLU A 402 14.19 18.74 -5.48
N LEU A 403 14.05 17.77 -6.40
CA LEU A 403 13.05 16.71 -6.31
C LEU A 403 13.35 15.72 -5.18
N CYS A 404 14.62 15.48 -4.87
CA CYS A 404 15.03 14.66 -3.72
C CYS A 404 14.72 15.38 -2.41
N HIS A 405 14.98 16.70 -2.34
CA HIS A 405 14.57 17.54 -1.22
C HIS A 405 13.05 17.49 -1.01
N ASP A 406 12.28 17.69 -2.07
CA ASP A 406 10.81 17.60 -2.04
C ASP A 406 10.33 16.21 -1.61
N LEU A 407 10.98 15.13 -2.08
CA LEU A 407 10.67 13.77 -1.68
C LEU A 407 10.91 13.53 -0.19
N GLY A 408 12.05 13.98 0.34
CA GLY A 408 12.37 13.91 1.77
C GLY A 408 11.32 14.65 2.61
N GLY A 409 10.94 15.87 2.20
CA GLY A 409 9.88 16.64 2.85
C GLY A 409 8.50 16.01 2.72
N LEU A 410 8.19 15.38 1.58
CA LEU A 410 6.92 14.70 1.32
C LEU A 410 6.70 13.51 2.26
N LEU A 411 7.71 12.66 2.43
CA LEU A 411 7.63 11.48 3.30
C LEU A 411 7.26 11.86 4.75
N VAL A 412 7.80 12.97 5.24
CA VAL A 412 7.50 13.46 6.59
C VAL A 412 6.16 14.19 6.64
N SER A 413 5.90 15.08 5.68
CA SER A 413 4.67 15.89 5.66
C SER A 413 3.39 15.09 5.41
N ALA A 414 3.47 13.93 4.77
CA ALA A 414 2.35 12.98 4.67
C ALA A 414 1.81 12.60 6.06
N SER A 415 2.70 12.38 7.03
CA SER A 415 2.34 12.09 8.42
C SER A 415 1.65 13.29 9.07
N LEU A 416 2.17 14.51 8.88
CA LEU A 416 1.54 15.74 9.36
C LEU A 416 0.12 15.94 8.79
N ALA A 417 -0.05 15.73 7.48
CA ALA A 417 -1.33 15.83 6.81
C ALA A 417 -2.35 14.83 7.39
N LYS A 418 -1.91 13.61 7.72
CA LYS A 418 -2.73 12.62 8.41
C LYS A 418 -3.18 13.09 9.79
N GLY A 419 -2.27 13.66 10.59
CA GLY A 419 -2.62 14.21 11.91
C GLY A 419 -3.70 15.29 11.82
N LYS A 420 -3.54 16.24 10.89
CA LYS A 420 -4.52 17.32 10.63
C LYS A 420 -5.87 16.79 10.14
N GLU A 421 -5.84 15.78 9.26
CA GLU A 421 -7.07 15.15 8.77
C GLU A 421 -7.80 14.45 9.91
N ARG A 422 -7.07 13.72 10.76
CA ARG A 422 -7.66 13.03 11.90
C ARG A 422 -8.25 13.99 12.93
N GLU A 423 -7.56 15.09 13.25
CA GLU A 423 -8.11 16.16 14.11
C GLU A 423 -9.42 16.73 13.51
N ARG A 424 -9.44 16.99 12.19
CA ARG A 424 -10.65 17.47 11.49
C ARG A 424 -11.80 16.46 11.55
N GLN A 425 -11.50 15.19 11.32
CA GLN A 425 -12.49 14.11 11.37
C GLN A 425 -13.11 13.99 12.76
N VAL A 426 -12.27 13.98 13.81
CA VAL A 426 -12.74 13.93 15.20
C VAL A 426 -13.59 15.15 15.56
N ALA A 427 -13.18 16.36 15.12
CA ALA A 427 -13.97 17.57 15.34
C ALA A 427 -15.32 17.56 14.58
N ALA A 428 -15.34 17.06 13.35
CA ALA A 428 -16.56 16.93 12.56
C ALA A 428 -17.54 15.92 13.18
N TRP A 429 -17.03 14.79 13.68
CA TRP A 429 -17.83 13.78 14.38
C TRP A 429 -18.41 14.29 15.70
N GLU A 430 -17.64 15.06 16.48
CA GLU A 430 -18.14 15.71 17.68
C GLU A 430 -19.26 16.71 17.35
N GLN A 431 -19.07 17.52 16.30
CA GLN A 431 -20.07 18.46 15.83
C GLN A 431 -21.34 17.77 15.33
N GLU A 432 -21.22 16.66 14.60
CA GLU A 432 -22.36 15.87 14.13
C GLU A 432 -23.12 15.27 15.31
N GLY A 433 -22.41 14.71 16.30
CA GLY A 433 -23.00 14.18 17.53
C GLY A 433 -23.81 15.24 18.29
N ARG A 434 -23.26 16.46 18.44
CA ARG A 434 -23.99 17.59 19.04
C ARG A 434 -25.20 18.04 18.22
N THR A 435 -25.06 18.07 16.90
CA THR A 435 -26.17 18.44 16.00
C THR A 435 -27.32 17.45 16.15
N ARG A 436 -27.02 16.15 16.18
CA ARG A 436 -28.02 15.07 16.40
C ARG A 436 -28.74 15.18 17.74
N LEU A 437 -28.02 15.50 18.82
CA LEU A 437 -28.62 15.72 20.15
C LEU A 437 -29.52 16.95 20.16
N ALA A 438 -29.08 18.06 19.57
CA ALA A 438 -29.87 19.28 19.48
C ALA A 438 -31.15 19.08 18.65
N GLU A 439 -31.05 18.34 17.55
CA GLU A 439 -32.22 17.98 16.72
C GLU A 439 -33.21 17.08 17.46
N ALA A 440 -32.71 16.09 18.21
CA ALA A 440 -33.55 15.21 19.04
C ALA A 440 -34.27 16.00 20.15
N GLU A 441 -33.57 16.92 20.82
CA GLU A 441 -34.19 17.79 21.83
C GLU A 441 -35.22 18.73 21.20
N ALA A 442 -34.90 19.36 20.06
CA ALA A 442 -35.84 20.20 19.33
C ALA A 442 -37.06 19.42 18.82
N ALA A 443 -36.90 18.14 18.45
CA ALA A 443 -38.00 17.25 18.11
C ALA A 443 -38.85 16.91 19.34
N GLN A 444 -38.23 16.63 20.49
CA GLN A 444 -38.95 16.37 21.74
C GLN A 444 -39.75 17.60 22.21
N ARG A 445 -39.16 18.79 22.14
CA ARG A 445 -39.86 20.06 22.45
C ARG A 445 -41.06 20.29 21.52
N ARG A 446 -40.92 20.00 20.22
CA ARG A 446 -42.02 20.05 19.25
C ARG A 446 -43.11 19.01 19.53
N ALA A 447 -42.73 17.80 19.93
CA ALA A 447 -43.69 16.76 20.32
C ALA A 447 -44.45 17.14 21.60
N GLN A 448 -43.76 17.71 22.59
CA GLN A 448 -44.38 18.20 23.83
C GLN A 448 -45.33 19.37 23.56
N SER A 449 -44.96 20.33 22.70
CA SER A 449 -45.85 21.43 22.35
C SER A 449 -47.06 20.96 21.55
N HIS A 450 -46.91 19.94 20.70
CA HIS A 450 -48.03 19.33 19.99
C HIS A 450 -48.97 18.55 20.93
N ALA A 451 -48.43 17.80 21.88
CA ALA A 451 -49.23 17.09 22.89
C ALA A 451 -49.99 18.05 23.81
N ALA A 452 -49.35 19.16 24.21
CA ALA A 452 -50.00 20.22 24.98
C ALA A 452 -51.18 20.86 24.22
N ARG A 453 -51.03 21.06 22.89
CA ARG A 453 -52.12 21.56 22.04
C ARG A 453 -53.28 20.57 21.86
N GLN A 454 -53.03 19.26 21.89
CA GLN A 454 -54.09 18.26 21.75
C GLN A 454 -54.87 18.01 23.05
N ASN A 455 -54.27 18.24 24.22
CA ASN A 455 -54.93 18.09 25.52
C ASN A 455 -55.66 19.35 26.00
N GLY A 456 -55.42 20.52 25.40
CA GLY A 456 -56.24 21.72 25.61
C GLY A 456 -57.49 21.62 24.75
N GLY A 457 -58.58 21.13 25.34
CA GLY A 457 -59.83 20.84 24.64
C GLY A 457 -60.57 22.07 24.09
N ASP A 458 -60.95 21.95 22.81
CA ASP A 458 -62.21 22.29 22.11
C ASP A 458 -63.06 23.54 22.40
N ASP A 459 -62.66 24.45 23.29
CA ASP A 459 -63.32 25.75 23.42
C ASP A 459 -62.37 26.84 22.92
N ASP A 460 -62.62 27.36 21.70
CA ASP A 460 -62.28 28.72 21.21
C ASP A 460 -61.98 28.73 19.70
N ASP A 461 -63.02 28.69 18.88
CA ASP A 461 -62.95 28.96 17.43
C ASP A 461 -62.54 30.43 17.13
N GLU A 462 -62.64 31.35 18.10
CA GLU A 462 -62.18 32.74 17.97
C GLU A 462 -60.64 32.90 18.07
N ASP A 463 -59.93 31.97 18.73
CA ASP A 463 -58.46 32.03 18.89
C ASP A 463 -57.69 31.43 17.70
N ARG A 464 -58.36 30.70 16.81
CA ARG A 464 -57.75 30.17 15.58
C ARG A 464 -57.45 31.25 14.55
N GLU A 465 -58.31 32.27 14.45
CA GLU A 465 -58.16 33.37 13.50
C GLU A 465 -57.04 34.33 13.93
N THR A 466 -56.96 34.66 15.23
CA THR A 466 -55.86 35.45 15.80
C THR A 466 -54.53 34.69 15.78
N ALA A 467 -54.51 33.39 16.03
CA ALA A 467 -53.28 32.59 15.91
C ALA A 467 -52.76 32.51 14.46
N ALA A 468 -53.66 32.45 13.47
CA ALA A 468 -53.29 32.48 12.05
C ALA A 468 -52.70 33.85 11.65
N GLU A 469 -53.29 34.94 12.13
CA GLU A 469 -52.82 36.30 11.86
C GLU A 469 -51.46 36.59 12.54
N ILE A 470 -51.26 36.09 13.76
CA ILE A 470 -49.96 36.16 14.46
C ILE A 470 -48.90 35.34 13.73
N ALA A 471 -49.23 34.14 13.25
CA ALA A 471 -48.30 33.31 12.50
C ALA A 471 -47.91 33.92 11.13
N GLU A 472 -48.81 34.66 10.47
CA GLU A 472 -48.50 35.38 9.24
C GLU A 472 -47.64 36.64 9.51
N ARG A 473 -47.90 37.34 10.63
CA ARG A 473 -47.06 38.46 11.08
C ARG A 473 -45.63 38.00 11.42
N GLU A 474 -45.47 36.92 12.18
CA GLU A 474 -44.15 36.35 12.48
C GLU A 474 -43.43 35.93 11.19
N ARG A 475 -44.13 35.35 10.21
CA ARG A 475 -43.54 34.97 8.93
C ARG A 475 -43.03 36.19 8.14
N ARG A 476 -43.75 37.32 8.17
CA ARG A 476 -43.28 38.59 7.56
C ARG A 476 -42.10 39.18 8.31
N GLU A 477 -42.12 39.18 9.64
CA GLU A 477 -41.02 39.71 10.46
C GLU A 477 -39.74 38.88 10.32
N GLU A 478 -39.86 37.55 10.21
CA GLU A 478 -38.72 36.67 9.95
C GLU A 478 -38.15 36.86 8.54
N LEU A 479 -39.02 37.06 7.54
CA LEU A 479 -38.59 37.42 6.18
C LEU A 479 -37.86 38.78 6.18
N GLN A 480 -38.34 39.73 6.97
CA GLN A 480 -37.74 41.07 7.11
C GLN A 480 -36.39 41.01 7.85
N ARG A 481 -36.26 40.21 8.92
CA ARG A 481 -34.97 39.91 9.57
C ARG A 481 -33.99 39.25 8.62
N ASN A 482 -34.43 38.30 7.80
CA ASN A 482 -33.57 37.66 6.81
C ASN A 482 -33.11 38.65 5.72
N ILE A 483 -33.98 39.55 5.27
CA ILE A 483 -33.62 40.65 4.35
C ILE A 483 -32.62 41.60 5.03
N GLU A 484 -32.78 41.89 6.32
CA GLU A 484 -31.91 42.80 7.08
C GLU A 484 -30.54 42.18 7.38
N ILE A 485 -30.48 40.88 7.66
CA ILE A 485 -29.24 40.09 7.76
C ILE A 485 -28.54 40.01 6.39
N ALA A 486 -29.30 39.86 5.30
CA ALA A 486 -28.74 39.88 3.94
C ALA A 486 -28.21 41.28 3.55
N ARG A 487 -28.88 42.35 3.98
CA ARG A 487 -28.44 43.74 3.78
C ARG A 487 -27.25 44.12 4.66
N SER A 488 -27.18 43.66 5.91
CA SER A 488 -26.03 43.93 6.81
C SER A 488 -24.75 43.24 6.34
N ARG A 489 -24.86 42.10 5.64
CA ARG A 489 -23.73 41.46 4.94
C ARG A 489 -23.27 42.22 3.68
N ARG A 490 -24.05 43.18 3.18
CA ARG A 490 -23.75 43.99 1.98
C ARG A 490 -23.16 45.37 2.30
N GLY A 491 -22.80 45.63 3.56
CA GLY A 491 -22.25 46.91 4.02
C GLY A 491 -20.77 47.13 3.67
N HIS A 492 -20.52 48.15 2.84
CA HIS A 492 -19.34 49.02 2.77
C HIS A 492 -17.95 48.38 3.00
N ARG A 493 -17.37 47.83 1.93
CA ARG A 493 -15.93 47.94 1.70
C ARG A 493 -15.70 48.96 0.59
N SER A 494 -15.05 50.07 0.92
CA SER A 494 -14.72 51.15 -0.01
C SER A 494 -14.06 50.62 -1.27
N ALA A 495 -14.58 51.01 -2.43
CA ALA A 495 -14.11 50.62 -3.76
C ALA A 495 -12.70 51.15 -4.12
N ALA A 496 -12.02 51.86 -3.21
CA ALA A 496 -10.77 52.58 -3.49
C ALA A 496 -9.48 51.88 -3.01
N GLN A 497 -9.55 50.70 -2.38
CA GLN A 497 -8.35 49.89 -2.04
C GLN A 497 -8.47 48.42 -2.46
N ALA A 498 -9.16 48.16 -3.57
CA ALA A 498 -9.10 46.88 -4.22
C ALA A 498 -7.78 46.80 -5.01
N ASN A 499 -6.72 46.30 -4.36
CA ASN A 499 -5.57 45.77 -5.09
C ASN A 499 -6.09 44.65 -5.98
N PHE A 500 -6.26 44.95 -7.27
CA PHE A 500 -6.54 43.98 -8.31
C PHE A 500 -5.48 42.87 -8.24
N THR A 501 -5.84 41.75 -7.64
CA THR A 501 -5.13 40.48 -7.80
C THR A 501 -5.99 39.63 -8.70
N LEU A 502 -5.66 39.68 -9.99
CA LEU A 502 -6.07 38.72 -11.02
C LEU A 502 -5.46 37.35 -10.63
N ARG A 503 -6.07 36.70 -9.66
CA ARG A 503 -5.96 35.26 -9.45
C ARG A 503 -7.37 34.76 -9.21
N ASP A 504 -7.89 34.07 -10.20
CA ASP A 504 -9.03 33.17 -10.09
C ASP A 504 -8.86 32.32 -8.84
N ARG A 505 -9.59 32.68 -7.79
CA ARG A 505 -9.71 31.91 -6.57
C ARG A 505 -11.14 31.39 -6.57
N PRO A 506 -11.38 30.11 -6.90
CA PRO A 506 -12.71 29.55 -6.82
C PRO A 506 -13.18 29.65 -5.37
N ALA A 507 -14.39 30.16 -5.20
CA ALA A 507 -15.04 30.34 -3.92
C ALA A 507 -14.88 29.09 -3.07
N ARG A 508 -14.31 29.27 -1.87
CA ARG A 508 -14.20 28.26 -0.83
C ARG A 508 -15.61 27.96 -0.31
N ARG A 509 -16.36 27.15 -1.06
CA ARG A 509 -17.45 26.33 -0.54
C ARG A 509 -16.79 25.31 0.37
N THR A 510 -16.87 25.54 1.68
CA THR A 510 -16.70 24.49 2.67
C THR A 510 -17.66 23.36 2.32
N GLY A 511 -17.09 22.23 1.88
CA GLY A 511 -17.80 21.05 1.45
C GLY A 511 -18.64 20.45 2.57
N THR A 512 -19.94 20.69 2.49
CA THR A 512 -20.99 19.75 2.87
C THR A 512 -21.73 19.49 1.58
N GLY A 513 -21.42 18.36 0.94
CA GLY A 513 -21.79 18.11 -0.44
C GLY A 513 -22.02 16.64 -0.72
N LEU A 514 -23.02 16.07 -0.06
CA LEU A 514 -23.81 14.92 -0.52
C LEU A 514 -25.20 14.99 0.17
N SER A 515 -25.95 16.09 -0.02
CA SER A 515 -27.39 16.23 0.36
C SER A 515 -28.03 17.52 -0.19
N SER A 516 -27.58 18.06 -1.33
CA SER A 516 -28.14 19.32 -1.87
C SER A 516 -28.88 19.09 -3.19
N ALA A 517 -30.02 18.41 -3.11
CA ALA A 517 -31.02 18.40 -4.20
C ALA A 517 -32.46 18.67 -3.71
N LEU A 518 -32.66 19.06 -2.45
CA LEU A 518 -33.99 19.36 -1.88
C LEU A 518 -34.08 20.73 -1.16
N ALA A 519 -33.18 21.67 -1.47
CA ALA A 519 -33.15 22.99 -0.86
C ALA A 519 -34.25 23.92 -1.42
N GLY A 520 -35.51 23.60 -1.12
CA GLY A 520 -36.68 24.47 -1.28
C GLY A 520 -37.46 24.68 0.03
N MET A 521 -37.09 23.99 1.11
CA MET A 521 -37.71 24.15 2.43
C MET A 521 -36.66 24.62 3.43
N SER A 522 -36.82 25.85 3.92
CA SER A 522 -36.01 26.40 5.00
C SER A 522 -36.29 25.63 6.28
N VAL A 523 -35.50 24.59 6.55
CA VAL A 523 -35.51 23.95 7.87
C VAL A 523 -34.98 24.98 8.87
N PRO A 524 -35.71 25.33 9.94
CA PRO A 524 -35.24 26.28 10.94
C PRO A 524 -33.91 25.76 11.51
N SER A 525 -32.87 26.61 11.55
CA SER A 525 -31.56 26.19 12.03
C SER A 525 -31.66 25.84 13.51
N VAL A 526 -31.50 24.56 13.84
CA VAL A 526 -31.47 24.10 15.22
C VAL A 526 -30.27 24.74 15.93
N PHE A 527 -30.50 25.32 17.10
CA PHE A 527 -29.42 25.88 17.93
C PHE A 527 -28.54 24.73 18.45
N VAL A 528 -27.34 24.60 17.89
CA VAL A 528 -26.37 23.60 18.36
C VAL A 528 -25.63 24.16 19.58
N PRO A 529 -25.66 23.49 20.75
CA PRO A 529 -24.98 23.97 21.94
C PRO A 529 -23.46 24.05 21.72
N PRO A 530 -22.74 24.92 22.44
CA PRO A 530 -21.28 25.00 22.36
C PRO A 530 -20.62 23.65 22.72
N PRO A 531 -19.42 23.36 22.19
CA PRO A 531 -18.75 22.10 22.47
C PRO A 531 -18.33 22.01 23.94
N ASP A 532 -18.86 21.02 24.65
CA ASP A 532 -18.39 20.67 26.00
C ASP A 532 -17.08 19.86 25.97
N LYS A 533 -16.75 19.27 24.81
CA LYS A 533 -15.57 18.42 24.61
C LYS A 533 -14.61 19.03 23.59
N LEU A 534 -13.31 18.94 23.86
CA LEU A 534 -12.25 19.35 22.95
C LEU A 534 -11.22 18.23 22.81
N TYR A 535 -11.20 17.61 21.64
CA TYR A 535 -10.24 16.57 21.30
C TYR A 535 -9.12 17.14 20.43
N LEU A 536 -7.87 16.91 20.84
CA LEU A 536 -6.68 17.33 20.14
C LEU A 536 -5.85 16.10 19.74
N VAL A 537 -5.28 16.10 18.55
CA VAL A 537 -4.54 14.94 18.02
C VAL A 537 -3.14 15.38 17.59
N LEU A 538 -2.11 14.74 18.14
CA LEU A 538 -0.73 14.91 17.71
C LEU A 538 -0.49 14.20 16.37
N PRO A 539 0.30 14.80 15.45
CA PRO A 539 0.63 14.16 14.18
C PRO A 539 1.55 12.95 14.40
N PRO A 540 1.39 11.83 13.69
CA PRO A 540 2.32 10.72 13.81
C PRO A 540 3.72 11.10 13.32
N LEU A 541 4.75 10.48 13.87
CA LEU A 541 6.09 10.48 13.29
C LEU A 541 6.11 9.59 12.03
N PRO A 542 6.96 9.90 11.04
CA PRO A 542 7.12 9.04 9.87
C PRO A 542 7.64 7.66 10.29
N THR A 543 7.02 6.60 9.75
CA THR A 543 7.41 5.20 10.00
C THR A 543 8.37 4.65 8.94
N ILE A 544 8.49 5.36 7.81
CA ILE A 544 9.41 5.01 6.72
C ILE A 544 10.85 5.05 7.22
N LYS A 545 11.51 3.89 7.18
CA LYS A 545 12.92 3.66 7.49
C LYS A 545 13.78 3.64 6.23
N SER A 546 13.23 3.30 5.07
CA SER A 546 13.97 3.43 3.81
C SER A 546 13.08 3.62 2.59
N ILE A 547 13.65 4.34 1.61
CA ILE A 547 13.09 4.52 0.28
C ILE A 547 14.15 4.23 -0.77
N SER A 548 13.77 3.46 -1.78
CA SER A 548 14.63 2.93 -2.83
C SER A 548 14.14 3.42 -4.19
N ILE A 549 14.96 4.15 -4.96
CA ILE A 549 14.58 4.76 -6.26
C ILE A 549 15.59 4.44 -7.39
N GLY A 550 16.21 3.26 -7.36
CA GLY A 550 17.44 2.99 -8.11
C GLY A 550 17.34 3.06 -9.64
N GLY A 551 16.13 3.13 -10.19
CA GLY A 551 15.93 3.36 -11.62
C GLY A 551 16.30 4.77 -12.09
N GLU A 552 16.16 5.80 -11.25
CA GLU A 552 16.32 7.20 -11.68
C GLU A 552 17.78 7.65 -11.69
N ALA A 553 18.60 7.05 -10.82
CA ALA A 553 19.97 7.48 -10.57
C ALA A 553 21.05 6.65 -11.30
N HIS A 554 20.65 5.60 -12.04
CA HIS A 554 21.60 4.62 -12.60
C HIS A 554 22.62 5.19 -13.60
N THR A 555 22.34 6.35 -14.20
CA THR A 555 23.25 7.05 -15.13
C THR A 555 24.06 8.17 -14.48
N LEU A 556 23.85 8.43 -13.20
CA LEU A 556 24.47 9.54 -12.49
C LEU A 556 25.86 9.17 -11.94
N SER A 557 26.72 10.16 -11.81
CA SER A 557 28.00 9.99 -11.12
C SER A 557 27.77 9.81 -9.62
N SER A 558 28.70 9.15 -8.93
CA SER A 558 28.66 8.97 -7.48
C SER A 558 28.56 10.29 -6.71
N ALA A 559 29.21 11.35 -7.20
CA ALA A 559 29.12 12.69 -6.61
C ALA A 559 27.71 13.29 -6.71
N LYS A 560 27.04 13.15 -7.88
CA LYS A 560 25.65 13.59 -8.06
C LYS A 560 24.67 12.78 -7.21
N VAL A 561 24.93 11.49 -7.03
CA VAL A 561 24.15 10.64 -6.12
C VAL A 561 24.29 11.09 -4.67
N ALA A 562 25.51 11.45 -4.24
CA ALA A 562 25.73 11.98 -2.90
C ALA A 562 25.01 13.33 -2.67
N GLU A 563 25.01 14.22 -3.67
CA GLU A 563 24.23 15.47 -3.64
C GLU A 563 22.73 15.22 -3.48
N TRP A 564 22.17 14.25 -4.22
CA TRP A 564 20.76 13.86 -4.07
C TRP A 564 20.43 13.32 -2.68
N GLU A 565 21.33 12.51 -2.11
CA GLU A 565 21.19 11.99 -0.75
C GLU A 565 21.22 13.12 0.29
N GLU A 566 22.14 14.07 0.15
CA GLU A 566 22.24 15.23 1.04
C GLU A 566 20.96 16.08 1.00
N GLU A 567 20.48 16.42 -0.20
CA GLU A 567 19.24 17.20 -0.38
C GLU A 567 18.00 16.46 0.13
N PHE A 568 17.91 15.14 -0.09
CA PHE A 568 16.85 14.32 0.50
C PHE A 568 16.82 14.43 2.03
N HIS A 569 17.99 14.36 2.67
CA HIS A 569 18.09 14.47 4.13
C HIS A 569 17.85 15.89 4.64
N ALA A 570 18.19 16.93 3.86
CA ALA A 570 17.83 18.30 4.16
C ALA A 570 16.30 18.49 4.17
N GLY A 571 15.61 18.04 3.11
CA GLY A 571 14.15 18.11 3.02
C GLY A 571 13.44 17.28 4.10
N TRP A 572 13.97 16.09 4.43
CA TRP A 572 13.49 15.27 5.54
C TRP A 572 13.55 16.03 6.88
N ARG A 573 14.68 16.66 7.18
CA ARG A 573 14.89 17.42 8.43
C ARG A 573 13.98 18.64 8.51
N GLU A 574 13.82 19.39 7.41
CA GLU A 574 12.86 20.49 7.34
C GLU A 574 11.43 20.01 7.60
N GLY A 575 11.07 18.86 7.01
CA GLY A 575 9.81 18.17 7.27
C GLY A 575 9.59 17.86 8.75
N LEU A 576 10.62 17.31 9.43
CA LEU A 576 10.55 17.02 10.87
C LEU A 576 10.40 18.29 11.71
N GLY A 577 11.07 19.38 11.34
CA GLY A 577 10.89 20.70 11.97
C GLY A 577 9.44 21.18 11.89
N LYS A 578 8.77 21.01 10.74
CA LYS A 578 7.35 21.33 10.57
C LYS A 578 6.44 20.46 11.45
N VAL A 579 6.75 19.17 11.57
CA VAL A 579 5.99 18.24 12.44
C VAL A 579 6.14 18.63 13.91
N LEU A 580 7.37 18.87 14.38
CA LEU A 580 7.64 19.30 15.75
C LEU A 580 6.95 20.64 16.05
N GLY A 581 7.06 21.63 15.16
CA GLY A 581 6.39 22.92 15.33
C GLY A 581 4.87 22.78 15.46
N TRP A 582 4.25 21.89 14.68
CA TRP A 582 2.82 21.60 14.80
C TRP A 582 2.49 20.87 16.11
N ALA A 583 3.28 19.87 16.51
CA ALA A 583 3.10 19.14 17.76
C ALA A 583 3.17 20.08 18.98
N THR A 584 4.16 20.99 19.01
CA THR A 584 4.26 22.04 20.04
C THR A 584 3.05 22.97 20.04
N HIS A 585 2.56 23.40 18.87
CA HIS A 585 1.36 24.22 18.79
C HIS A 585 0.11 23.51 19.36
N ILE A 586 -0.05 22.21 19.08
CA ILE A 586 -1.15 21.41 19.63
C ILE A 586 -1.00 21.23 21.14
N ALA A 587 0.21 20.99 21.63
CA ALA A 587 0.53 20.93 23.05
C ALA A 587 0.16 22.24 23.78
N ASP A 588 0.60 23.39 23.26
CA ASP A 588 0.27 24.70 23.83
C ASP A 588 -1.25 24.97 23.83
N LYS A 589 -1.95 24.55 22.75
CA LYS A 589 -3.41 24.64 22.65
C LYS A 589 -4.09 23.77 23.72
N TYR A 590 -3.59 22.56 23.94
CA TYR A 590 -4.06 21.63 24.96
C TYR A 590 -3.89 22.21 26.37
N GLU A 591 -2.68 22.65 26.74
CA GLU A 591 -2.40 23.19 28.07
C GLU A 591 -3.22 24.44 28.38
N ARG A 592 -3.40 25.33 27.38
CA ARG A 592 -4.27 26.51 27.52
C ARG A 592 -5.73 26.15 27.70
N ALA A 593 -6.23 25.15 26.98
CA ALA A 593 -7.62 24.71 27.08
C ALA A 593 -7.88 24.03 28.43
N LYS A 594 -6.97 23.14 28.86
CA LYS A 594 -7.03 22.46 30.14
C LYS A 594 -7.05 23.45 31.32
N ARG A 595 -6.13 24.42 31.34
CA ARG A 595 -6.10 25.46 32.37
C ARG A 595 -7.41 26.25 32.44
N LYS A 596 -7.97 26.61 31.29
CA LYS A 596 -9.27 27.31 31.23
C LYS A 596 -10.43 26.45 31.77
N ALA A 597 -10.42 25.15 31.49
CA ALA A 597 -11.41 24.21 32.01
C ALA A 597 -11.32 24.09 33.54
N GLU A 598 -10.09 23.97 34.08
CA GLU A 598 -9.83 23.94 35.52
C GLU A 598 -10.24 25.23 36.23
N GLU A 599 -9.86 26.39 35.68
CA GLU A 599 -10.25 27.72 36.19
C GLU A 599 -11.78 27.89 36.23
N TRP A 600 -12.47 27.41 35.19
CA TRP A 600 -13.93 27.41 35.15
C TRP A 600 -14.55 26.50 36.22
N GLY A 601 -14.02 25.28 36.40
CA GLY A 601 -14.48 24.35 37.43
C GLY A 601 -14.34 24.92 38.85
N VAL A 602 -13.23 25.60 39.14
CA VAL A 602 -13.03 26.30 40.42
C VAL A 602 -14.03 27.45 40.59
N GLN A 603 -14.31 28.20 39.51
CA GLN A 603 -15.27 29.30 39.54
C GLN A 603 -16.71 28.80 39.78
N GLU A 604 -17.12 27.68 39.18
CA GLU A 604 -18.42 27.05 39.44
C GLU A 604 -18.55 26.59 40.90
N MET A 605 -17.52 25.94 41.46
CA MET A 605 -17.54 25.52 42.88
C MET A 605 -17.64 26.72 43.82
N LYS A 606 -16.96 27.82 43.51
CA LYS A 606 -17.04 29.06 44.32
C LYS A 606 -18.39 29.77 44.18
N GLY A 607 -18.98 29.76 43.00
CA GLY A 607 -20.32 30.31 42.75
C GLY A 607 -21.44 29.52 43.45
N GLY A 608 -21.31 28.19 43.52
CA GLY A 608 -22.28 27.32 44.19
C GLY A 608 -22.29 27.44 45.72
N ALA A 609 -21.14 27.71 46.35
CA ALA A 609 -21.03 27.82 47.81
C ALA A 609 -21.51 29.18 48.38
N GLY A 610 -21.69 30.20 47.54
CA GLY A 610 -22.00 31.58 47.97
C GLY A 610 -23.49 31.91 48.09
N ASN A 611 -24.40 31.02 47.72
CA ASN A 611 -25.85 31.33 47.62
C ASN A 611 -26.73 30.62 48.66
N SER A 612 -26.13 30.06 49.73
CA SER A 612 -26.85 29.34 50.79
C SER A 612 -26.80 30.02 52.17
N SER A 613 -26.49 31.31 52.27
CA SER A 613 -26.49 32.02 53.55
C SER A 613 -26.99 33.47 53.44
N SER A 614 -28.30 33.69 53.59
CA SER A 614 -28.88 34.77 54.43
C SER A 614 -30.38 34.94 54.22
N SER A 615 -31.18 34.26 55.05
CA SER A 615 -32.49 34.77 55.45
C SER A 615 -32.55 34.78 56.98
N SER A 616 -31.86 35.74 57.60
CA SER A 616 -32.11 36.12 58.99
C SER A 616 -32.15 37.63 59.07
N THR A 617 -33.37 38.15 58.96
CA THR A 617 -33.78 39.52 59.26
C THR A 617 -33.43 39.91 60.69
N GLY A 618 -32.73 41.03 60.85
CA GLY A 618 -32.55 41.73 62.12
C GLY A 618 -32.31 43.21 61.88
N PRO A 619 -33.17 44.12 62.37
CA PRO A 619 -33.01 45.56 62.16
C PRO A 619 -32.29 46.21 63.36
N GLY A 620 -31.38 47.15 63.11
CA GLY A 620 -30.86 48.03 64.16
C GLY A 620 -29.77 48.99 63.68
N PRO A 621 -29.66 50.21 64.25
CA PRO A 621 -29.17 51.40 63.56
C PRO A 621 -27.76 51.86 63.97
N HIS A 622 -27.22 52.81 63.17
CA HIS A 622 -26.10 53.75 63.39
C HIS A 622 -25.91 54.27 64.85
N PRO A 623 -24.77 54.92 65.27
CA PRO A 623 -23.78 55.67 64.46
C PRO A 623 -22.28 55.73 64.93
N LYS A 624 -21.43 56.31 64.05
CA LYS A 624 -20.33 57.29 64.26
C LYS A 624 -18.95 56.96 64.92
N HIS A 625 -17.93 57.54 64.26
CA HIS A 625 -16.65 58.18 64.71
C HIS A 625 -15.30 57.44 64.73
N GLY A 626 -14.28 58.13 64.17
CA GLY A 626 -12.83 57.99 64.46
C GLY A 626 -11.98 57.53 63.25
N ALA A 627 -11.37 58.39 62.43
CA ALA A 627 -10.13 59.18 62.62
C ALA A 627 -8.80 58.40 62.38
N GLY A 628 -7.96 58.95 61.50
CA GLY A 628 -6.56 58.56 61.23
C GLY A 628 -6.40 57.70 59.96
N GLY A 629 -5.68 58.05 58.89
CA GLY A 629 -4.61 59.01 58.71
C GLY A 629 -3.35 58.26 58.23
N ALA A 630 -3.10 58.17 56.91
CA ALA A 630 -1.77 57.98 56.35
C ALA A 630 -1.74 58.26 54.85
N LYS A 631 -0.79 59.12 54.46
CA LYS A 631 -0.52 59.63 53.12
C LYS A 631 0.11 58.55 52.23
N GLY A 632 -0.30 58.50 50.96
CA GLY A 632 0.41 57.83 49.88
C GLY A 632 0.15 58.54 48.55
N LYS A 633 1.07 59.44 48.17
CA LYS A 633 1.09 60.18 46.89
C LYS A 633 1.24 59.20 45.72
N GLY A 634 0.41 59.31 44.68
CA GLY A 634 0.57 58.49 43.48
C GLY A 634 -0.37 58.82 42.33
N ARG A 635 -0.27 60.06 41.81
CA ARG A 635 -0.48 60.45 40.40
C ARG A 635 -1.79 60.01 39.71
N ALA A 636 -2.75 60.92 39.70
CA ALA A 636 -3.96 60.86 38.90
C ALA A 636 -3.66 61.05 37.39
N SER A 637 -4.19 60.14 36.56
CA SER A 637 -4.62 60.46 35.19
C SER A 637 -6.12 60.21 35.11
N THR A 638 -6.84 61.31 35.03
CA THR A 638 -8.28 61.44 34.78
C THR A 638 -8.63 60.86 33.41
N SER A 639 -9.54 59.87 33.38
CA SER A 639 -10.45 59.73 32.25
C SER A 639 -11.83 59.30 32.77
N SER A 640 -12.80 60.01 32.23
CA SER A 640 -14.21 60.10 32.56
C SER A 640 -14.96 58.77 32.43
N SER A 641 -15.61 58.37 33.51
CA SER A 641 -16.62 57.32 33.54
C SER A 641 -17.97 57.86 33.07
N SER A 642 -18.31 57.62 31.82
CA SER A 642 -19.70 57.55 31.37
C SER A 642 -20.21 56.13 31.65
N ALA A 643 -21.28 56.06 32.44
CA ALA A 643 -21.98 54.84 32.80
C ALA A 643 -22.62 54.21 31.55
N SER A 644 -21.95 53.25 30.92
CA SER A 644 -22.58 52.30 30.02
C SER A 644 -23.11 51.14 30.84
N ALA A 645 -24.41 50.89 30.76
CA ALA A 645 -25.05 49.67 31.25
C ALA A 645 -24.20 48.46 30.85
N THR A 646 -23.65 47.78 31.85
CA THR A 646 -22.77 46.63 31.72
C THR A 646 -23.55 45.51 31.06
N SER A 647 -23.40 45.38 29.74
CA SER A 647 -23.77 44.16 29.04
C SER A 647 -23.01 43.03 29.71
N THR A 648 -23.71 42.20 30.49
CA THR A 648 -23.25 40.90 30.94
C THR A 648 -22.91 40.10 29.68
N VAL A 649 -21.67 40.23 29.22
CA VAL A 649 -21.14 39.41 28.13
C VAL A 649 -21.27 37.98 28.63
N ASN A 650 -22.22 37.24 28.07
CA ASN A 650 -22.42 35.82 28.31
C ASN A 650 -21.10 35.14 27.97
N LYS A 651 -20.25 34.94 28.99
CA LYS A 651 -18.98 34.23 28.85
C LYS A 651 -19.36 32.81 28.45
N THR A 652 -19.13 32.48 27.18
CA THR A 652 -19.36 31.14 26.66
C THR A 652 -18.55 30.16 27.50
N ARG A 653 -19.24 29.17 28.09
CA ARG A 653 -18.62 28.11 28.88
C ARG A 653 -17.48 27.47 28.06
N PRO A 654 -16.25 27.39 28.59
CA PRO A 654 -15.18 26.69 27.91
C PRO A 654 -15.46 25.17 27.88
N PRO A 655 -14.91 24.43 26.91
CA PRO A 655 -14.96 22.97 26.94
C PRO A 655 -14.38 22.45 28.25
N THR A 656 -15.10 21.57 28.93
CA THR A 656 -14.71 21.02 30.24
C THR A 656 -13.98 19.68 30.11
N ASP A 657 -14.26 18.92 29.06
CA ASP A 657 -13.58 17.66 28.73
C ASP A 657 -12.54 17.93 27.63
N VAL A 658 -11.30 18.21 28.03
CA VAL A 658 -10.18 18.48 27.12
C VAL A 658 -9.25 17.27 27.10
N ARG A 659 -9.12 16.60 25.95
CA ARG A 659 -8.27 15.41 25.80
C ARG A 659 -7.25 15.56 24.68
N LEU A 660 -6.07 14.97 24.90
CA LEU A 660 -4.99 14.90 23.95
C LEU A 660 -4.77 13.46 23.52
N PHE A 661 -4.67 13.23 22.22
CA PHE A 661 -4.46 11.91 21.64
C PHE A 661 -3.20 11.89 20.77
N ARG A 662 -2.58 10.72 20.67
CA ARG A 662 -1.51 10.43 19.71
C ARG A 662 -1.80 9.16 18.93
N PHE A 663 -1.10 8.99 17.82
CA PHE A 663 -1.08 7.71 17.11
C PHE A 663 -0.25 6.68 17.88
N PRO A 664 -0.56 5.37 17.73
CA PRO A 664 0.26 4.30 18.26
C PRO A 664 1.64 4.31 17.59
N LEU A 665 2.66 4.00 18.38
CA LEU A 665 4.00 3.73 17.89
C LEU A 665 4.03 2.38 17.17
N PRO A 666 5.00 2.13 16.26
CA PRO A 666 5.03 0.88 15.48
C PRO A 666 5.05 -0.42 16.29
N HIS A 667 5.50 -0.37 17.55
CA HIS A 667 5.57 -1.51 18.47
C HIS A 667 4.37 -1.61 19.42
N GLU A 668 3.51 -0.60 19.46
CA GLU A 668 2.29 -0.62 20.25
C GLU A 668 1.21 -1.34 19.45
N HIS A 669 0.71 -2.45 20.00
CA HIS A 669 -0.43 -3.15 19.43
C HIS A 669 -1.72 -2.49 19.90
N VAL A 670 -2.52 -2.04 18.93
CA VAL A 670 -3.89 -1.58 19.16
C VAL A 670 -4.83 -2.74 18.80
N SER A 671 -5.82 -3.03 19.65
CA SER A 671 -6.80 -4.07 19.37
C SER A 671 -7.54 -3.79 18.06
N ILE A 672 -7.87 -4.83 17.30
CA ILE A 672 -8.63 -4.70 16.04
C ILE A 672 -10.02 -4.13 16.30
N GLU A 673 -10.58 -4.39 17.49
CA GLU A 673 -11.86 -3.82 17.95
C GLU A 673 -11.79 -2.29 18.12
N ASP A 674 -10.59 -1.73 18.31
CA ASP A 674 -10.34 -0.30 18.39
C ASP A 674 -10.09 0.33 17.01
N ARG A 675 -10.48 -0.29 15.89
CA ARG A 675 -10.43 0.40 14.60
C ARG A 675 -11.42 1.56 14.59
N PRO A 676 -11.06 2.72 14.00
CA PRO A 676 -11.98 3.84 13.88
C PRO A 676 -13.23 3.45 13.09
N GLY A 677 -14.30 3.14 13.81
CA GLY A 677 -15.62 2.92 13.26
C GLY A 677 -16.39 4.22 13.12
N VAL A 678 -17.53 4.15 12.42
CA VAL A 678 -18.50 5.26 12.29
C VAL A 678 -18.92 5.80 13.67
N HIS A 679 -18.84 4.97 14.70
CA HIS A 679 -19.26 5.28 16.07
C HIS A 679 -18.13 5.75 16.99
N SER A 680 -16.85 5.64 16.60
CA SER A 680 -15.72 6.07 17.43
C SER A 680 -14.51 6.49 16.59
N LEU A 681 -14.41 7.79 16.29
CA LEU A 681 -13.26 8.34 15.59
C LEU A 681 -12.03 8.56 16.49
N THR A 682 -12.14 8.27 17.78
CA THR A 682 -10.98 8.20 18.68
C THR A 682 -10.37 6.80 18.72
N ALA A 683 -11.12 5.76 18.29
CA ALA A 683 -10.60 4.41 18.23
C ALA A 683 -9.36 4.34 17.32
N GLY A 684 -8.30 3.72 17.82
CA GLY A 684 -7.01 3.65 17.13
C GLY A 684 -6.03 4.74 17.54
N LEU A 685 -6.45 5.66 18.40
CA LEU A 685 -5.58 6.66 19.02
C LEU A 685 -5.36 6.30 20.50
N ILE A 686 -4.20 6.68 21.02
CA ILE A 686 -3.83 6.53 22.42
C ILE A 686 -4.05 7.87 23.12
N GLU A 687 -4.88 7.88 24.15
CA GLU A 687 -5.08 9.05 25.00
C GLU A 687 -3.84 9.31 25.86
N ILE A 688 -3.35 10.55 25.85
CA ILE A 688 -2.21 10.98 26.65
C ILE A 688 -2.75 11.49 27.98
N ASP A 689 -2.58 10.68 29.03
CA ASP A 689 -2.93 11.08 30.40
C ASP A 689 -1.80 11.93 31.00
N PRO A 690 -2.01 13.24 31.24
CA PRO A 690 -0.99 14.12 31.83
C PRO A 690 -0.64 13.79 33.29
N ALA A 691 -1.47 12.99 33.98
CA ALA A 691 -1.19 12.53 35.34
C ALA A 691 -0.10 11.45 35.37
N SER A 692 0.02 10.66 34.30
CA SER A 692 1.10 9.69 34.15
C SER A 692 2.44 10.39 33.91
N SER A 693 3.47 10.01 34.68
CA SER A 693 4.82 10.53 34.51
C SER A 693 5.41 10.21 33.14
N GLU A 694 5.09 9.04 32.58
CA GLU A 694 5.55 8.59 31.26
C GLU A 694 5.00 9.49 30.14
N ASN A 695 3.78 10.00 30.35
CA ASN A 695 3.11 10.83 29.37
C ASN A 695 3.54 12.29 29.45
N ARG A 696 4.22 12.78 30.50
CA ARG A 696 4.65 14.19 30.59
C ARG A 696 5.62 14.59 29.48
N GLU A 697 6.32 13.61 28.91
CA GLU A 697 7.31 13.80 27.85
C GLU A 697 6.74 13.43 26.46
N TYR A 698 5.44 13.65 26.23
CA TYR A 698 4.78 13.31 24.96
C TYR A 698 5.35 14.02 23.71
N LEU A 699 6.14 15.08 23.88
CA LEU A 699 6.86 15.76 22.79
C LEU A 699 8.28 15.24 22.56
N GLU A 700 8.82 14.43 23.46
CA GLU A 700 10.21 13.97 23.40
C GLU A 700 10.52 13.14 22.15
N PRO A 701 9.65 12.24 21.68
CA PRO A 701 9.89 11.52 20.42
C PRO A 701 10.11 12.44 19.21
N TYR A 702 9.46 13.61 19.18
CA TYR A 702 9.63 14.58 18.10
C TYR A 702 10.95 15.35 18.20
N ARG A 703 11.37 15.68 19.42
CA ARG A 703 12.67 16.33 19.68
C ARG A 703 13.82 15.38 19.39
N GLN A 704 13.68 14.12 19.79
CA GLN A 704 14.65 13.09 19.49
C GLN A 704 14.77 12.88 17.97
N ALA A 705 13.65 12.77 17.24
CA ALA A 705 13.70 12.56 15.80
C ALA A 705 14.41 13.70 15.03
N ILE A 706 14.19 14.96 15.41
CA ILE A 706 14.91 16.09 14.81
C ILE A 706 16.38 16.15 15.25
N GLY A 707 16.66 15.80 16.51
CA GLY A 707 18.01 15.69 17.04
C GLY A 707 18.83 14.64 16.27
N ASP A 708 18.29 13.44 16.11
CA ASP A 708 18.92 12.35 15.34
C ASP A 708 19.19 12.77 13.88
N ALA A 709 18.23 13.46 13.24
CA ALA A 709 18.40 13.97 11.88
C ALA A 709 19.49 15.06 11.79
N GLN A 710 19.63 15.90 12.82
CA GLN A 710 20.68 16.92 12.88
C GLN A 710 22.06 16.29 13.12
N LEU A 711 22.16 15.32 14.04
CA LEU A 711 23.41 14.60 14.33
C LEU A 711 23.90 13.82 13.10
N PHE A 712 22.99 13.27 12.30
CA PHE A 712 23.31 12.67 11.01
C PHE A 712 23.82 13.71 10.00
N ALA A 713 23.17 14.88 9.89
CA ALA A 713 23.60 15.95 9.00
C ALA A 713 24.99 16.49 9.36
N ASP A 714 25.32 16.55 10.64
CA ASP A 714 26.63 16.96 11.16
C ASP A 714 27.70 15.84 11.02
N GLN A 715 27.35 14.71 10.40
CA GLN A 715 28.21 13.55 10.16
C GLN A 715 28.85 12.98 11.43
N GLN A 716 28.15 13.04 12.57
CA GLN A 716 28.65 12.49 13.81
C GLN A 716 28.78 10.96 13.73
N ARG A 717 29.92 10.42 14.19
CA ARG A 717 30.18 8.97 14.16
C ARG A 717 29.15 8.20 14.99
N GLY A 718 28.59 7.15 14.41
CA GLY A 718 27.66 6.23 15.08
C GLY A 718 26.17 6.53 14.83
N TYR A 719 25.84 7.70 14.31
CA TYR A 719 24.46 8.04 13.96
C TYR A 719 24.08 7.48 12.60
N ARG A 720 22.89 6.88 12.52
CA ARG A 720 22.34 6.32 11.28
C ARG A 720 21.40 7.34 10.64
N ALA A 721 21.29 7.28 9.32
CA ALA A 721 20.29 8.04 8.59
C ALA A 721 18.89 7.73 9.15
N PRO A 722 18.05 8.75 9.43
CA PRO A 722 16.69 8.53 9.93
C PRO A 722 15.82 7.76 8.91
N CYS A 723 16.09 7.96 7.62
CA CYS A 723 15.54 7.17 6.53
C CYS A 723 16.64 6.86 5.51
N VAL A 724 16.92 5.59 5.24
CA VAL A 724 17.93 5.20 4.25
C VAL A 724 17.40 5.49 2.84
N PHE A 725 18.01 6.45 2.15
CA PHE A 725 17.77 6.72 0.73
C PHE A 725 18.70 5.85 -0.12
N CYS A 726 18.14 5.00 -0.99
CA CYS A 726 18.92 4.09 -1.82
C CYS A 726 18.64 4.33 -3.30
N THR A 727 19.69 4.68 -4.02
CA THR A 727 19.70 5.02 -5.45
C THR A 727 20.32 3.91 -6.31
N VAL A 728 20.68 2.78 -5.70
CA VAL A 728 21.26 1.63 -6.39
C VAL A 728 20.12 0.76 -6.94
N PRO A 729 20.06 0.47 -8.26
CA PRO A 729 19.00 -0.37 -8.82
C PRO A 729 19.10 -1.84 -8.38
N ASP A 730 17.97 -2.44 -8.01
CA ASP A 730 17.84 -3.87 -7.63
C ASP A 730 16.72 -4.61 -8.40
N CYS A 731 16.04 -3.92 -9.30
CA CYS A 731 14.93 -4.45 -10.11
C CYS A 731 15.34 -5.54 -11.14
N GLU A 732 16.52 -6.13 -10.98
CA GLU A 732 17.02 -7.27 -11.72
C GLU A 732 16.78 -8.52 -10.86
N GLY A 733 15.82 -9.37 -11.25
CA GLY A 733 15.64 -10.67 -10.58
C GLY A 733 16.93 -11.52 -10.61
N PRO A 734 17.03 -12.58 -9.80
CA PRO A 734 18.22 -13.43 -9.73
C PRO A 734 18.71 -13.84 -11.11
N GLN A 735 20.04 -13.95 -11.26
CA GLN A 735 20.73 -14.23 -12.53
C GLN A 735 19.96 -15.26 -13.36
N ARG A 736 19.48 -14.79 -14.52
CA ARG A 736 18.64 -15.55 -15.43
C ARG A 736 19.44 -16.74 -15.98
N LYS A 737 19.01 -17.95 -15.62
CA LYS A 737 19.26 -19.15 -16.43
C LYS A 737 18.06 -19.31 -17.36
N GLY A 738 18.31 -19.34 -18.66
CA GLY A 738 17.32 -19.59 -19.71
C GLY A 738 16.74 -20.98 -19.58
N ALA A 739 15.80 -21.32 -20.47
CA ALA A 739 15.11 -22.62 -20.45
C ALA A 739 16.06 -23.83 -20.44
N GLU A 740 17.30 -23.67 -20.92
CA GLU A 740 18.35 -24.71 -20.94
C GLU A 740 19.60 -24.37 -20.11
N GLY A 741 19.53 -23.37 -19.22
CA GLY A 741 20.70 -22.93 -18.45
C GLY A 741 21.55 -21.84 -19.12
N GLU A 742 21.16 -21.37 -20.31
CA GLU A 742 21.83 -20.26 -21.00
C GLU A 742 21.74 -18.96 -20.20
N LYS A 743 22.79 -18.12 -20.17
CA LYS A 743 22.75 -16.82 -19.48
C LYS A 743 21.92 -15.82 -20.29
N VAL A 744 20.60 -15.86 -20.17
CA VAL A 744 19.69 -14.97 -20.90
C VAL A 744 19.67 -13.62 -20.19
N ASP A 745 20.45 -12.66 -20.65
CA ASP A 745 20.46 -11.26 -20.21
C ASP A 745 20.76 -11.03 -18.72
N GLY A 746 22.03 -11.14 -18.34
CA GLY A 746 22.54 -10.48 -17.13
C GLY A 746 22.49 -8.97 -17.31
N ARG A 747 21.31 -8.34 -17.21
CA ARG A 747 21.26 -6.89 -17.05
C ARG A 747 21.85 -6.58 -15.67
N GLY A 748 23.07 -6.05 -15.70
CA GLY A 748 23.81 -5.65 -14.51
C GLY A 748 23.02 -4.66 -13.67
N GLY A 749 22.79 -5.03 -12.42
CA GLY A 749 22.26 -4.18 -11.34
C GLY A 749 22.68 -4.69 -9.97
N MET A 750 22.85 -6.02 -9.84
CA MET A 750 23.27 -6.70 -8.60
C MET A 750 24.67 -6.32 -8.09
N GLY A 751 25.51 -5.67 -8.92
CA GLY A 751 26.88 -5.30 -8.53
C GLY A 751 26.99 -4.05 -7.66
N GLY A 752 25.93 -3.24 -7.58
CA GLY A 752 25.93 -2.06 -6.73
C GLY A 752 25.92 -2.42 -5.24
N ILE A 753 26.74 -1.72 -4.45
CA ILE A 753 26.77 -1.90 -3.00
C ILE A 753 25.60 -1.11 -2.41
N HIS A 754 24.60 -1.83 -1.92
CA HIS A 754 23.47 -1.21 -1.23
C HIS A 754 23.84 -0.81 0.20
N ARG A 755 23.23 0.27 0.69
CA ARG A 755 23.35 0.71 2.08
C ARG A 755 22.64 -0.27 3.01
N ALA A 756 23.25 -0.57 4.15
CA ALA A 756 22.64 -1.40 5.18
C ALA A 756 21.29 -0.81 5.62
N GLY A 757 20.25 -1.64 5.67
CA GLY A 757 18.88 -1.24 6.03
C GLY A 757 18.02 -0.69 4.89
N CYS A 758 18.52 -0.61 3.65
CA CYS A 758 17.67 -0.23 2.53
C CYS A 758 16.65 -1.33 2.16
N GLY A 759 15.54 -0.92 1.52
CA GLY A 759 14.46 -1.81 1.09
C GLY A 759 14.91 -2.85 0.06
N HIS A 760 15.98 -2.60 -0.70
CA HIS A 760 16.54 -3.59 -1.62
C HIS A 760 17.20 -4.76 -0.91
N LEU A 761 18.11 -4.50 0.05
CA LEU A 761 18.76 -5.57 0.81
C LEU A 761 17.75 -6.38 1.62
N LEU A 762 16.77 -5.70 2.20
CA LEU A 762 15.66 -6.36 2.87
C LEU A 762 14.86 -7.21 1.88
N GLY A 763 14.54 -6.68 0.71
CA GLY A 763 13.88 -7.43 -0.37
C GLY A 763 14.69 -8.65 -0.84
N ARG A 764 16.02 -8.54 -1.00
CA ARG A 764 16.88 -9.68 -1.35
C ARG A 764 16.86 -10.77 -0.28
N ARG A 765 16.78 -10.37 0.99
CA ARG A 765 16.66 -11.31 2.11
C ARG A 765 15.29 -11.99 2.11
N ILE A 766 14.22 -11.20 2.01
CA ILE A 766 12.84 -11.70 2.03
C ILE A 766 12.57 -12.60 0.84
N TRP A 767 12.81 -12.10 -0.38
CA TRP A 767 12.40 -12.75 -1.63
C TRP A 767 13.51 -13.64 -2.22
N GLY A 768 14.60 -13.83 -1.49
CA GLY A 768 15.65 -14.80 -1.81
C GLY A 768 15.49 -16.09 -1.03
N TRP A 769 16.43 -17.02 -1.24
CA TRP A 769 16.52 -18.26 -0.46
C TRP A 769 17.07 -18.07 0.96
N ASN A 770 17.50 -16.85 1.30
CA ASN A 770 17.92 -16.47 2.65
C ASN A 770 16.72 -16.13 3.58
N GLY A 771 15.52 -16.04 3.04
CA GLY A 771 14.27 -15.81 3.79
C GLY A 771 13.56 -17.10 4.15
N PHE A 772 14.31 -18.21 4.31
CA PHE A 772 13.83 -19.54 4.70
C PHE A 772 14.28 -19.89 6.12
#